data_AF-A0A0M1JFR2-F1
#
_entry.id   AF-A0A0M1JFR2-F1
#
_cell.length_a   1.000
_cell.length_b   1.000
_cell.length_c   1.000
_cell.angle_alpha   90.00
_cell.angle_beta   90.00
_cell.angle_gamma   90.00
#
_symmetry.space_group_name_H-M   'P 1'
#
loop_
_entity.id
_entity.type
_entity.pdbx_description
1 polymer ?
#
loop_
_entity_poly.entity_id
_entity_poly.type
_entity_poly.pdbx_seq_one_letter_code
_entity_poly.pdbx_strand_id
1 'polypeptide(L)'
;MTDRTSELISILQQRILILDGATGTMIQKHNLEEADYRGERFANCPQDVKGNNDLLVLTRPQIISDIHEAYLEAGADIIETNTFSANSISMADYGMEELVFELNQTAAQLAKHLAIKWSTPEKPRFVAGGLGPTNRTASLSPNVNDPGARNITFTQLVNAYQEALRGLIAGGIDLVLIETVFDTLNAKAAVFACEKVFADDNIRLPIIISGTITDQSGRTLSGQTTEAFYNSLRHAKPLAIGLNCALGPDLLRQYVAEMSRVAETYVSVYPNAGLPNELGEYDLDAANMATEIAEWADSGLLNIVGGCCGTTPAHIKAIAEAVANKKPRKIPQITPACRLSGLLPFNIDRSLNFINVGERANITGSAKFKRLILNDQYEEALQICRDQVENGAQVVDINMDEGLLDGITAMQRFLNLCAGEPDIAKVPFMIDSSKWEIIEAGLKCVQGKPIVNSISLKEGKAKFLEKAQLCRLYGAAIIVMAFDEQGQADNLQRRIDICSRAYKILTEEAGFPAEDIIFDPNILTVATGIEEHNNYGLDFIEAVRWIKTNLPHALVSGGVSNVSFAFRGNNPVREAIHAVFLYHAIKAGLDMGIVNAGTLTVYDEIPAQLRERVEDVILNRREDATERLLDIAPNYHGKGQKTDAKATEEWRSWPVEKRLEHALVAGITVHIDTDTAEALAQMGRPLNVIEGPLMAGMNVVGDLFGAGKMFLPQVVKSARVMKKAVAYLQPYLESEKLDCGTQTQGRILLATVKGDVHDIGKNIVGVVLQCNNYQVIDLGVMVPTDKILQAAQEHKADIIGLSGLITPSLDEMSNVAKEMHRQGFTQPLLIGGATTSKLHTAIKIEPHYQGPTVYVPDASRAVGVATSLLSKEQRDAYTASVRAEYAEIRTRRSSMNQARSLVTLEQARANPIPVTWNAYQPTEPQELGIQVLEEIPLELLHPYIDWTFFFIAWQLKGRYPQILDDSEKGQEARKLLRDAQAMLQKLTTEKWLQARAIIGLFPAASAGDDIHLYTDETRTEILTTFHFLRKQNRQPTGSYNDCLADFVAPKLANYPLDWLGTFACTAGIGIDKKLAEFTADL
;
A
#
# COMPACT_ATOMS: atom_id res chain seq x y z
N MET A 1 -6.92 -38.15 5.61
CA MET A 1 -7.33 -37.02 4.73
C MET A 1 -6.99 -37.42 3.30
N THR A 2 -7.89 -37.23 2.35
CA THR A 2 -7.61 -37.51 0.93
C THR A 2 -7.01 -36.26 0.33
N ASP A 3 -5.78 -36.32 -0.18
CA ASP A 3 -5.16 -35.20 -0.90
C ASP A 3 -5.90 -34.96 -2.23
N ARG A 4 -6.50 -33.79 -2.39
CA ARG A 4 -7.27 -33.38 -3.57
C ARG A 4 -6.55 -32.35 -4.44
N THR A 5 -5.26 -32.13 -4.21
CA THR A 5 -4.45 -31.12 -4.93
C THR A 5 -4.49 -31.33 -6.45
N SER A 6 -4.35 -32.58 -6.90
CA SER A 6 -4.36 -32.90 -8.34
C SER A 6 -5.71 -32.61 -9.01
N GLU A 7 -6.81 -32.88 -8.30
CA GLU A 7 -8.18 -32.58 -8.75
C GLU A 7 -8.37 -31.07 -8.89
N LEU A 8 -7.95 -30.30 -7.87
CA LEU A 8 -8.05 -28.84 -7.87
C LEU A 8 -7.23 -28.20 -9.01
N ILE A 9 -5.99 -28.63 -9.20
CA ILE A 9 -5.12 -28.16 -10.31
C ILE A 9 -5.75 -28.48 -11.67
N SER A 10 -6.30 -29.68 -11.85
CA SER A 10 -6.95 -30.07 -13.10
C SER A 10 -8.12 -29.14 -13.44
N ILE A 11 -8.91 -28.72 -12.44
CA ILE A 11 -10.05 -27.84 -12.66
C ILE A 11 -9.60 -26.41 -12.97
N LEU A 12 -8.59 -25.89 -12.26
CA LEU A 12 -8.01 -24.56 -12.49
C LEU A 12 -7.46 -24.36 -13.92
N GLN A 13 -7.01 -25.45 -14.55
CA GLN A 13 -6.56 -25.44 -15.95
C GLN A 13 -7.72 -25.38 -16.95
N GLN A 14 -8.91 -25.83 -16.56
CA GLN A 14 -10.08 -25.97 -17.43
C GLN A 14 -11.04 -24.79 -17.32
N ARG A 15 -11.23 -24.25 -16.11
CA ARG A 15 -12.18 -23.15 -15.84
C ARG A 15 -11.74 -22.27 -14.67
N ILE A 16 -12.35 -21.10 -14.57
CA ILE A 16 -12.20 -20.21 -13.42
C ILE A 16 -13.02 -20.79 -12.24
N LEU A 17 -12.39 -20.89 -11.07
CA LEU A 17 -13.05 -21.34 -9.84
C LEU A 17 -13.68 -20.18 -9.08
N ILE A 18 -14.81 -20.47 -8.41
CA ILE A 18 -15.54 -19.50 -7.61
C ILE A 18 -15.25 -19.70 -6.13
N LEU A 19 -14.68 -18.68 -5.48
CA LEU A 19 -14.60 -18.57 -4.02
C LEU A 19 -15.89 -17.93 -3.49
N ASP A 20 -16.23 -18.16 -2.23
CA ASP A 20 -17.43 -17.58 -1.61
C ASP A 20 -17.29 -16.06 -1.35
N GLY A 21 -18.28 -15.50 -0.63
CA GLY A 21 -18.37 -14.09 -0.31
C GLY A 21 -18.15 -13.82 1.18
N ALA A 22 -18.40 -12.59 1.62
CA ALA A 22 -18.18 -12.21 3.01
C ALA A 22 -19.13 -12.87 4.04
N THR A 23 -18.55 -13.74 4.88
CA THR A 23 -19.22 -14.31 6.05
C THR A 23 -19.56 -13.24 7.11
N GLY A 24 -18.64 -12.31 7.39
CA GLY A 24 -18.84 -11.27 8.43
C GLY A 24 -20.05 -10.37 8.19
N THR A 25 -20.22 -9.85 6.96
CA THR A 25 -21.39 -9.00 6.62
C THR A 25 -22.69 -9.81 6.53
N MET A 26 -22.62 -11.12 6.30
CA MET A 26 -23.79 -11.99 6.34
C MET A 26 -24.25 -12.25 7.78
N ILE A 27 -23.31 -12.50 8.71
CA ILE A 27 -23.60 -12.62 10.15
C ILE A 27 -24.28 -11.35 10.69
N GLN A 28 -23.81 -10.16 10.29
CA GLN A 28 -24.37 -8.89 10.74
C GLN A 28 -25.88 -8.74 10.43
N LYS A 29 -26.38 -9.34 9.34
CA LYS A 29 -27.81 -9.29 8.98
C LYS A 29 -28.72 -10.02 9.98
N HIS A 30 -28.17 -10.89 10.81
CA HIS A 30 -28.92 -11.59 11.86
C HIS A 30 -29.11 -10.75 13.13
N ASN A 31 -28.47 -9.57 13.24
CA ASN A 31 -28.56 -8.67 14.40
C ASN A 31 -28.34 -9.39 15.75
N LEU A 32 -27.31 -10.22 15.81
CA LEU A 32 -26.99 -11.04 17.00
C LEU A 32 -26.57 -10.16 18.18
N GLU A 33 -27.03 -10.54 19.36
CA GLU A 33 -26.71 -9.88 20.63
C GLU A 33 -25.71 -10.69 21.45
N GLU A 34 -25.17 -10.08 22.51
CA GLU A 34 -24.15 -10.69 23.40
C GLU A 34 -24.52 -12.11 23.87
N ALA A 35 -25.79 -12.34 24.23
CA ALA A 35 -26.29 -13.64 24.64
C ALA A 35 -26.19 -14.70 23.53
N ASP A 36 -26.33 -14.30 22.27
CA ASP A 36 -26.22 -15.18 21.12
C ASP A 36 -24.78 -15.64 20.88
N TYR A 37 -23.82 -14.73 21.05
CA TYR A 37 -22.39 -15.05 20.94
C TYR A 37 -21.93 -15.97 22.07
N ARG A 38 -22.39 -15.71 23.30
CA ARG A 38 -22.05 -16.53 24.48
C ARG A 38 -22.63 -17.95 24.40
N GLY A 39 -23.85 -18.08 23.88
CA GLY A 39 -24.60 -19.32 23.93
C GLY A 39 -24.71 -19.87 25.37
N GLU A 40 -24.91 -21.18 25.50
CA GLU A 40 -24.97 -21.82 26.82
C GLU A 40 -23.58 -21.99 27.44
N ARG A 41 -22.57 -22.34 26.62
CA ARG A 41 -21.22 -22.70 27.08
C ARG A 41 -20.46 -21.53 27.69
N PHE A 42 -20.64 -20.31 27.17
CA PHE A 42 -19.88 -19.13 27.60
C PHE A 42 -20.75 -18.08 28.29
N ALA A 43 -21.93 -18.48 28.80
CA ALA A 43 -22.84 -17.58 29.52
C ALA A 43 -22.14 -16.80 30.65
N ASN A 44 -21.25 -17.47 31.40
CA ASN A 44 -20.52 -16.91 32.53
C ASN A 44 -19.14 -16.32 32.16
N CYS A 45 -18.84 -16.12 30.87
CA CYS A 45 -17.58 -15.49 30.46
C CYS A 45 -17.45 -14.10 31.11
N PRO A 46 -16.33 -13.78 31.78
CA PRO A 46 -16.19 -12.49 32.48
C PRO A 46 -16.04 -11.30 31.53
N GLN A 47 -15.71 -11.55 30.25
CA GLN A 47 -15.54 -10.55 29.21
C GLN A 47 -16.68 -10.63 28.20
N ASP A 48 -16.93 -9.53 27.49
CA ASP A 48 -17.88 -9.49 26.40
C ASP A 48 -17.29 -10.13 25.13
N VAL A 49 -18.09 -10.93 24.45
CA VAL A 49 -17.67 -11.74 23.30
C VAL A 49 -18.45 -11.40 22.02
N LYS A 50 -19.39 -10.43 22.09
CA LYS A 50 -20.05 -9.89 20.89
C LYS A 50 -19.01 -9.30 19.94
N GLY A 51 -19.07 -9.73 18.68
CA GLY A 51 -18.11 -9.38 17.63
C GLY A 51 -17.09 -10.48 17.33
N ASN A 52 -16.95 -11.48 18.20
CA ASN A 52 -16.17 -12.68 17.91
C ASN A 52 -16.95 -13.61 16.97
N ASN A 53 -16.92 -13.31 15.67
CA ASN A 53 -17.63 -14.09 14.65
C ASN A 53 -17.17 -15.55 14.59
N ASP A 54 -15.88 -15.80 14.82
CA ASP A 54 -15.28 -17.13 14.84
C ASP A 54 -15.93 -18.03 15.91
N LEU A 55 -16.30 -17.48 17.08
CA LEU A 55 -16.98 -18.21 18.16
C LEU A 55 -18.32 -18.81 17.75
N LEU A 56 -19.00 -18.21 16.77
CA LEU A 56 -20.34 -18.63 16.34
C LEU A 56 -20.35 -20.04 15.74
N VAL A 57 -19.20 -20.60 15.35
CA VAL A 57 -19.12 -22.02 14.95
C VAL A 57 -19.44 -22.97 16.11
N LEU A 58 -19.25 -22.54 17.36
CA LEU A 58 -19.59 -23.31 18.56
C LEU A 58 -20.98 -22.95 19.10
N THR A 59 -21.33 -21.66 19.10
CA THR A 59 -22.54 -21.18 19.79
C THR A 59 -23.75 -21.04 18.88
N ARG A 60 -23.55 -20.78 17.59
CA ARG A 60 -24.60 -20.63 16.57
C ARG A 60 -24.23 -21.35 15.25
N PRO A 61 -23.87 -22.65 15.28
CA PRO A 61 -23.40 -23.39 14.10
C PRO A 61 -24.40 -23.42 12.94
N GLN A 62 -25.71 -23.36 13.24
CA GLN A 62 -26.74 -23.32 12.21
C GLN A 62 -26.65 -22.06 11.34
N ILE A 63 -26.43 -20.88 11.94
CA ILE A 63 -26.31 -19.62 11.18
C ILE A 63 -25.11 -19.69 10.23
N ILE A 64 -23.97 -20.18 10.72
CA ILE A 64 -22.76 -20.34 9.90
C ILE A 64 -23.00 -21.36 8.78
N SER A 65 -23.71 -22.45 9.07
CA SER A 65 -24.07 -23.45 8.06
C SER A 65 -24.98 -22.87 6.98
N ASP A 66 -26.01 -22.11 7.36
CA ASP A 66 -26.94 -21.47 6.44
C ASP A 66 -26.23 -20.49 5.49
N ILE A 67 -25.24 -19.75 5.99
CA ILE A 67 -24.41 -18.84 5.19
C ILE A 67 -23.59 -19.62 4.15
N HIS A 68 -22.88 -20.68 4.58
CA HIS A 68 -22.11 -21.51 3.65
C HIS A 68 -23.01 -22.20 2.62
N GLU A 69 -24.18 -22.72 3.02
CA GLU A 69 -25.14 -23.32 2.08
C GLU A 69 -25.62 -22.31 1.04
N ALA A 70 -25.90 -21.06 1.44
CA ALA A 70 -26.30 -20.02 0.50
C ALA A 70 -25.23 -19.70 -0.54
N TYR A 71 -23.94 -19.72 -0.17
CA TYR A 71 -22.84 -19.52 -1.13
C TYR A 71 -22.63 -20.75 -2.03
N LEU A 72 -22.74 -21.97 -1.49
CA LEU A 72 -22.68 -23.20 -2.28
C LEU A 72 -23.81 -23.29 -3.32
N GLU A 73 -25.02 -22.87 -2.92
CA GLU A 73 -26.19 -22.76 -3.81
C GLU A 73 -25.98 -21.69 -4.89
N ALA A 74 -25.41 -20.54 -4.51
CA ALA A 74 -25.07 -19.46 -5.45
C ALA A 74 -24.01 -19.86 -6.47
N GLY A 75 -23.24 -20.92 -6.21
CA GLY A 75 -22.33 -21.51 -7.17
C GLY A 75 -20.86 -21.51 -6.76
N ALA A 76 -20.53 -21.16 -5.51
CA ALA A 76 -19.17 -21.27 -4.98
C ALA A 76 -18.62 -22.70 -5.15
N ASP A 77 -17.38 -22.81 -5.63
CA ASP A 77 -16.61 -24.05 -5.72
C ASP A 77 -15.75 -24.27 -4.46
N ILE A 78 -15.28 -23.18 -3.87
CA ILE A 78 -14.47 -23.14 -2.67
C ILE A 78 -15.23 -22.31 -1.64
N ILE A 79 -15.37 -22.83 -0.42
CA ILE A 79 -15.87 -22.06 0.73
C ILE A 79 -14.77 -21.90 1.78
N GLU A 80 -14.71 -20.73 2.39
CA GLU A 80 -13.77 -20.41 3.46
C GLU A 80 -14.30 -20.87 4.81
N THR A 81 -13.42 -21.35 5.69
CA THR A 81 -13.79 -21.61 7.08
C THR A 81 -14.02 -20.29 7.82
N ASN A 82 -14.99 -20.25 8.73
CA ASN A 82 -15.20 -19.10 9.61
C ASN A 82 -14.12 -19.05 10.72
N THR A 83 -12.88 -18.74 10.33
CA THR A 83 -11.66 -18.83 11.17
C THR A 83 -10.72 -17.63 10.97
N PHE A 84 -11.21 -16.51 10.44
CA PHE A 84 -10.41 -15.32 10.17
C PHE A 84 -9.59 -14.84 11.38
N SER A 85 -10.18 -14.87 12.57
CA SER A 85 -9.54 -14.43 13.82
C SER A 85 -9.24 -15.59 14.77
N ALA A 86 -9.46 -16.85 14.37
CA ALA A 86 -9.26 -18.04 15.20
C ALA A 86 -7.76 -18.38 15.39
N ASN A 87 -7.01 -17.48 16.03
CA ASN A 87 -5.61 -17.64 16.41
C ASN A 87 -5.40 -17.08 17.83
N SER A 88 -4.38 -17.54 18.54
CA SER A 88 -4.19 -17.18 19.96
C SER A 88 -3.92 -15.68 20.19
N ILE A 89 -3.38 -14.97 19.20
CA ILE A 89 -3.12 -13.53 19.31
C ILE A 89 -4.43 -12.74 19.28
N SER A 90 -5.32 -13.06 18.33
CA SER A 90 -6.64 -12.42 18.21
C SER A 90 -7.62 -12.88 19.29
N MET A 91 -7.60 -14.16 19.66
CA MET A 91 -8.48 -14.71 20.71
C MET A 91 -8.13 -14.20 22.11
N ALA A 92 -6.92 -13.67 22.33
CA ALA A 92 -6.55 -13.03 23.59
C ALA A 92 -7.38 -11.79 23.92
N ASP A 93 -7.91 -11.08 22.91
CA ASP A 93 -8.81 -9.94 23.12
C ASP A 93 -10.15 -10.35 23.77
N TYR A 94 -10.49 -11.64 23.71
CA TYR A 94 -11.70 -12.24 24.29
C TYR A 94 -11.41 -13.21 25.46
N GLY A 95 -10.13 -13.40 25.82
CA GLY A 95 -9.72 -14.41 26.82
C GLY A 95 -10.05 -15.86 26.41
N MET A 96 -9.94 -16.16 25.11
CA MET A 96 -10.33 -17.44 24.50
C MET A 96 -9.18 -18.19 23.81
N GLU A 97 -7.94 -17.91 24.20
CA GLU A 97 -6.73 -18.50 23.58
C GLU A 97 -6.76 -20.04 23.59
N GLU A 98 -7.27 -20.65 24.66
CA GLU A 98 -7.34 -22.12 24.80
C GLU A 98 -8.31 -22.78 23.80
N LEU A 99 -9.20 -22.01 23.16
CA LEU A 99 -10.20 -22.52 22.22
C LEU A 99 -9.69 -22.56 20.77
N VAL A 100 -8.50 -22.03 20.47
CA VAL A 100 -8.02 -21.85 19.09
C VAL A 100 -8.06 -23.15 18.30
N PHE A 101 -7.53 -24.24 18.84
CA PHE A 101 -7.55 -25.54 18.14
C PHE A 101 -8.99 -26.02 17.88
N GLU A 102 -9.86 -25.94 18.89
CA GLU A 102 -11.25 -26.40 18.82
C GLU A 102 -12.08 -25.58 17.83
N LEU A 103 -11.94 -24.25 17.83
CA LEU A 103 -12.60 -23.34 16.91
C LEU A 103 -12.26 -23.70 15.47
N ASN A 104 -10.97 -23.82 15.17
CA ASN A 104 -10.48 -24.16 13.83
C ASN A 104 -10.95 -25.55 13.39
N GLN A 105 -10.84 -26.55 14.27
CA GLN A 105 -11.30 -27.90 13.96
C GLN A 105 -12.80 -27.95 13.68
N THR A 106 -13.61 -27.30 14.52
CA THR A 106 -15.07 -27.32 14.38
C THR A 106 -15.53 -26.57 13.14
N ALA A 107 -14.95 -25.39 12.88
CA ALA A 107 -15.23 -24.61 11.68
C ALA A 107 -14.91 -25.41 10.40
N ALA A 108 -13.73 -26.06 10.37
CA ALA A 108 -13.32 -26.90 9.24
C ALA A 108 -14.23 -28.13 9.06
N GLN A 109 -14.64 -28.81 10.14
CA GLN A 109 -15.56 -29.95 10.06
C GLN A 109 -16.94 -29.54 9.51
N LEU A 110 -17.46 -28.40 9.97
CA LEU A 110 -18.73 -27.84 9.52
C LEU A 110 -18.68 -27.53 8.02
N ALA A 111 -17.68 -26.75 7.59
CA ALA A 111 -17.49 -26.45 6.17
C ALA A 111 -17.27 -27.72 5.34
N LYS A 112 -16.51 -28.71 5.87
CA LYS A 112 -16.25 -29.98 5.17
C LYS A 112 -17.51 -30.81 4.97
N HIS A 113 -18.36 -30.88 5.99
CA HIS A 113 -19.64 -31.57 5.88
C HIS A 113 -20.51 -30.97 4.77
N LEU A 114 -20.60 -29.64 4.70
CA LEU A 114 -21.37 -28.92 3.68
C LEU A 114 -20.75 -29.08 2.29
N ALA A 115 -19.44 -28.98 2.16
CA ALA A 115 -18.74 -29.20 0.90
C ALA A 115 -19.00 -30.63 0.37
N ILE A 116 -18.96 -31.65 1.24
CA ILE A 116 -19.31 -33.03 0.85
C ILE A 116 -20.78 -33.14 0.43
N LYS A 117 -21.70 -32.55 1.18
CA LYS A 117 -23.15 -32.54 0.89
C LYS A 117 -23.46 -31.94 -0.50
N TRP A 118 -22.76 -30.88 -0.88
CA TRP A 118 -22.98 -30.14 -2.13
C TRP A 118 -22.07 -30.54 -3.29
N SER A 119 -21.12 -31.45 -3.07
CA SER A 119 -20.23 -31.95 -4.11
C SER A 119 -20.96 -32.90 -5.06
N THR A 120 -20.76 -32.71 -6.36
CA THR A 120 -21.12 -33.71 -7.40
C THR A 120 -19.85 -34.13 -8.16
N PRO A 121 -19.87 -35.26 -8.90
CA PRO A 121 -18.73 -35.67 -9.72
C PRO A 121 -18.29 -34.61 -10.73
N GLU A 122 -19.23 -33.84 -11.28
CA GLU A 122 -18.98 -32.79 -12.28
C GLU A 122 -18.56 -31.46 -11.64
N LYS A 123 -19.03 -31.20 -10.42
CA LYS A 123 -18.74 -29.98 -9.68
C LYS A 123 -18.39 -30.34 -8.23
N PRO A 124 -17.15 -30.76 -7.96
CA PRO A 124 -16.67 -30.94 -6.59
C PRO A 124 -16.69 -29.61 -5.83
N ARG A 125 -16.76 -29.68 -4.50
CA ARG A 125 -16.57 -28.53 -3.59
C ARG A 125 -15.34 -28.73 -2.73
N PHE A 126 -14.68 -27.63 -2.40
CA PHE A 126 -13.45 -27.59 -1.62
C PHE A 126 -13.60 -26.65 -0.42
N VAL A 127 -12.86 -26.93 0.65
CA VAL A 127 -12.80 -26.09 1.84
C VAL A 127 -11.44 -25.43 1.95
N ALA A 128 -11.42 -24.10 2.03
CA ALA A 128 -10.26 -23.30 2.33
C ALA A 128 -10.18 -23.03 3.84
N GLY A 129 -9.11 -23.49 4.48
CA GLY A 129 -8.79 -23.13 5.86
C GLY A 129 -8.23 -21.72 5.94
N GLY A 130 -9.05 -20.76 6.35
CA GLY A 130 -8.67 -19.34 6.45
C GLY A 130 -7.73 -19.07 7.63
N LEU A 131 -6.59 -18.45 7.33
CA LEU A 131 -5.63 -17.90 8.28
C LEU A 131 -5.54 -16.38 8.05
N GLY A 132 -6.23 -15.62 8.89
CA GLY A 132 -6.19 -14.15 8.83
C GLY A 132 -4.89 -13.55 9.36
N PRO A 133 -4.71 -12.22 9.24
CA PRO A 133 -3.42 -11.55 9.47
C PRO A 133 -3.11 -11.24 10.95
N THR A 134 -3.99 -11.61 11.89
CA THR A 134 -4.02 -11.16 13.30
C THR A 134 -4.32 -9.65 13.45
N ASN A 135 -4.40 -9.16 14.70
CA ASN A 135 -4.52 -7.73 15.03
C ASN A 135 -3.15 -7.06 15.31
N ARG A 136 -2.01 -7.72 15.07
CA ARG A 136 -0.65 -7.22 15.35
C ARG A 136 0.21 -7.16 14.10
N THR A 137 1.21 -6.29 14.09
CA THR A 137 2.14 -6.09 12.95
C THR A 137 3.56 -6.42 13.41
N ALA A 138 4.28 -7.25 12.65
CA ALA A 138 5.68 -7.54 12.92
C ALA A 138 6.63 -6.56 12.22
N SER A 139 6.19 -5.88 11.15
CA SER A 139 7.05 -4.99 10.35
C SER A 139 7.03 -3.53 10.81
N LEU A 140 5.94 -3.07 11.46
CA LEU A 140 5.75 -1.69 11.91
C LEU A 140 5.76 -1.57 13.43
N SER A 141 6.26 -0.43 13.92
CA SER A 141 6.22 -0.13 15.37
C SER A 141 4.85 0.41 15.78
N PRO A 142 4.30 -0.08 16.91
CA PRO A 142 3.11 0.53 17.53
C PRO A 142 3.44 1.80 18.33
N ASN A 143 4.74 2.09 18.58
CA ASN A 143 5.19 3.19 19.41
C ASN A 143 5.96 4.23 18.58
N VAL A 144 5.41 5.43 18.47
CA VAL A 144 6.02 6.58 17.76
C VAL A 144 7.38 6.96 18.31
N ASN A 145 7.51 6.89 19.63
CA ASN A 145 8.71 7.30 20.34
C ASN A 145 9.82 6.26 20.19
N ASP A 146 9.47 5.06 19.72
CA ASP A 146 10.40 4.01 19.44
C ASP A 146 10.08 3.30 18.11
N PRO A 147 10.62 3.80 16.97
CA PRO A 147 10.41 3.18 15.66
C PRO A 147 10.94 1.73 15.56
N GLY A 148 11.82 1.31 16.48
CA GLY A 148 12.36 -0.04 16.54
C GLY A 148 11.54 -1.02 17.38
N ALA A 149 10.55 -0.54 18.15
CA ALA A 149 9.70 -1.39 18.98
C ALA A 149 8.76 -2.26 18.13
N ARG A 150 8.38 -3.44 18.64
CA ARG A 150 7.38 -4.33 18.05
C ARG A 150 6.47 -4.88 19.17
N ASN A 151 5.17 -5.00 18.91
CA ASN A 151 4.22 -5.62 19.85
C ASN A 151 4.12 -7.14 19.69
N ILE A 152 4.65 -7.68 18.60
CA ILE A 152 4.66 -9.11 18.29
C ILE A 152 6.01 -9.48 17.65
N THR A 153 6.44 -10.71 17.85
CA THR A 153 7.64 -11.28 17.22
C THR A 153 7.26 -12.31 16.15
N PHE A 154 8.15 -12.51 15.17
CA PHE A 154 7.97 -13.55 14.14
C PHE A 154 7.69 -14.93 14.76
N THR A 155 8.42 -15.31 15.81
CA THR A 155 8.23 -16.60 16.49
C THR A 155 6.84 -16.74 17.13
N GLN A 156 6.33 -15.67 17.75
CA GLN A 156 4.96 -15.70 18.32
C GLN A 156 3.91 -15.88 17.22
N LEU A 157 4.06 -15.20 16.09
CA LEU A 157 3.19 -15.39 14.92
C LEU A 157 3.26 -16.83 14.39
N VAL A 158 4.46 -17.38 14.21
CA VAL A 158 4.64 -18.78 13.79
C VAL A 158 3.88 -19.72 14.72
N ASN A 159 4.05 -19.59 16.04
CA ASN A 159 3.39 -20.46 17.00
C ASN A 159 1.86 -20.36 16.92
N ALA A 160 1.31 -19.15 16.84
CA ALA A 160 -0.12 -18.92 16.72
C ALA A 160 -0.69 -19.53 15.42
N TYR A 161 0.00 -19.38 14.30
CA TYR A 161 -0.40 -19.98 13.03
C TYR A 161 -0.29 -21.50 13.03
N GLN A 162 0.73 -22.09 13.66
CA GLN A 162 0.87 -23.55 13.77
C GLN A 162 -0.29 -24.18 14.54
N GLU A 163 -0.70 -23.55 15.65
CA GLU A 163 -1.83 -24.01 16.47
C GLU A 163 -3.14 -23.99 15.66
N ALA A 164 -3.47 -22.85 15.04
CA ALA A 164 -4.65 -22.69 14.22
C ALA A 164 -4.67 -23.69 13.04
N LEU A 165 -3.55 -23.81 12.32
CA LEU A 165 -3.41 -24.69 11.18
C LEU A 165 -3.59 -26.17 11.55
N ARG A 166 -3.04 -26.63 12.68
CA ARG A 166 -3.27 -28.01 13.13
C ARG A 166 -4.74 -28.30 13.42
N GLY A 167 -5.47 -27.32 13.98
CA GLY A 167 -6.93 -27.42 14.15
C GLY A 167 -7.64 -27.55 12.81
N LEU A 168 -7.32 -26.68 11.83
CA LEU A 168 -7.90 -26.71 10.49
C LEU A 168 -7.64 -28.06 9.78
N ILE A 169 -6.40 -28.56 9.83
CA ILE A 169 -6.02 -29.85 9.25
C ILE A 169 -6.80 -30.99 9.92
N ALA A 170 -6.89 -30.98 11.25
CA ALA A 170 -7.67 -31.98 11.99
C ALA A 170 -9.16 -31.94 11.63
N GLY A 171 -9.67 -30.79 11.18
CA GLY A 171 -11.05 -30.64 10.72
C GLY A 171 -11.31 -31.00 9.26
N GLY A 172 -10.27 -31.23 8.45
CA GLY A 172 -10.42 -31.82 7.10
C GLY A 172 -10.42 -30.83 5.92
N ILE A 173 -9.78 -29.65 6.07
CA ILE A 173 -9.63 -28.66 4.98
C ILE A 173 -8.98 -29.24 3.72
N ASP A 174 -9.28 -28.70 2.54
CA ASP A 174 -8.67 -29.14 1.28
C ASP A 174 -7.45 -28.29 0.88
N LEU A 175 -7.42 -27.04 1.32
CA LEU A 175 -6.36 -26.07 1.05
C LEU A 175 -6.22 -25.08 2.20
N VAL A 176 -5.05 -24.43 2.32
CA VAL A 176 -4.80 -23.34 3.27
C VAL A 176 -4.94 -22.01 2.55
N LEU A 177 -5.64 -21.04 3.15
CA LEU A 177 -5.79 -19.69 2.62
C LEU A 177 -5.20 -18.69 3.62
N ILE A 178 -4.05 -18.10 3.29
CA ILE A 178 -3.47 -16.98 4.04
C ILE A 178 -4.00 -15.71 3.41
N GLU A 179 -4.94 -15.03 4.05
CA GLU A 179 -5.72 -13.96 3.44
C GLU A 179 -5.61 -12.62 4.14
N THR A 180 -6.03 -11.56 3.44
CA THR A 180 -6.06 -10.18 3.95
C THR A 180 -4.69 -9.74 4.49
N VAL A 181 -3.62 -10.13 3.79
CA VAL A 181 -2.25 -9.84 4.23
C VAL A 181 -1.99 -8.33 4.09
N PHE A 182 -2.03 -7.63 5.21
CA PHE A 182 -1.63 -6.22 5.32
C PHE A 182 -0.13 -6.06 5.63
N ASP A 183 0.48 -7.07 6.28
CA ASP A 183 1.90 -7.13 6.65
C ASP A 183 2.52 -8.41 6.09
N THR A 184 3.44 -8.26 5.13
CA THR A 184 4.13 -9.39 4.49
C THR A 184 4.98 -10.20 5.47
N LEU A 185 5.51 -9.60 6.53
CA LEU A 185 6.27 -10.34 7.55
C LEU A 185 5.38 -11.30 8.33
N ASN A 186 4.11 -10.94 8.58
CA ASN A 186 3.12 -11.85 9.15
C ASN A 186 2.84 -13.02 8.20
N ALA A 187 2.66 -12.75 6.90
CA ALA A 187 2.46 -13.82 5.92
C ALA A 187 3.67 -14.75 5.80
N LYS A 188 4.90 -14.22 5.88
CA LYS A 188 6.12 -15.05 5.95
C LYS A 188 6.11 -15.94 7.19
N ALA A 189 5.64 -15.45 8.33
CA ALA A 189 5.47 -16.27 9.53
C ALA A 189 4.41 -17.36 9.35
N ALA A 190 3.28 -17.05 8.70
CA ALA A 190 2.24 -18.03 8.36
C ALA A 190 2.75 -19.10 7.39
N VAL A 191 3.49 -18.72 6.34
CA VAL A 191 4.14 -19.65 5.40
C VAL A 191 5.13 -20.55 6.15
N PHE A 192 5.98 -19.97 7.00
CA PHE A 192 6.93 -20.73 7.80
C PHE A 192 6.22 -21.74 8.72
N ALA A 193 5.12 -21.34 9.36
CA ALA A 193 4.28 -22.21 10.17
C ALA A 193 3.68 -23.36 9.33
N CYS A 194 3.16 -23.07 8.14
CA CYS A 194 2.62 -24.08 7.22
C CYS A 194 3.68 -25.10 6.84
N GLU A 195 4.83 -24.64 6.34
CA GLU A 195 5.93 -25.52 5.91
C GLU A 195 6.45 -26.40 7.05
N LYS A 196 6.54 -25.86 8.27
CA LYS A 196 6.92 -26.62 9.47
C LYS A 196 5.89 -27.70 9.81
N VAL A 197 4.61 -27.35 9.89
CA VAL A 197 3.54 -28.32 10.20
C VAL A 197 3.48 -29.41 9.13
N PHE A 198 3.63 -29.04 7.86
CA PHE A 198 3.68 -29.98 6.73
C PHE A 198 4.85 -30.96 6.85
N ALA A 199 6.03 -30.48 7.22
CA ALA A 199 7.20 -31.33 7.44
C ALA A 199 7.04 -32.23 8.69
N ASP A 200 6.61 -31.66 9.82
CA ASP A 200 6.48 -32.36 11.10
C ASP A 200 5.41 -33.47 11.04
N ASP A 201 4.28 -33.18 10.38
CA ASP A 201 3.13 -34.08 10.31
C ASP A 201 3.12 -34.94 9.03
N ASN A 202 4.15 -34.79 8.16
CA ASN A 202 4.31 -35.50 6.88
C ASN A 202 3.08 -35.39 5.96
N ILE A 203 2.61 -34.17 5.76
CA ILE A 203 1.47 -33.81 4.91
C ILE A 203 1.82 -32.61 4.04
N ARG A 204 1.11 -32.40 2.93
CA ARG A 204 1.22 -31.17 2.14
C ARG A 204 -0.15 -30.79 1.61
N LEU A 205 -0.61 -29.59 1.94
CA LEU A 205 -1.81 -28.99 1.34
C LEU A 205 -1.40 -27.82 0.44
N PRO A 206 -2.20 -27.52 -0.61
CA PRO A 206 -1.98 -26.34 -1.42
C PRO A 206 -2.22 -25.08 -0.59
N ILE A 207 -1.38 -24.07 -0.78
CA ILE A 207 -1.49 -22.77 -0.11
C ILE A 207 -1.97 -21.73 -1.12
N ILE A 208 -3.00 -20.97 -0.78
CA ILE A 208 -3.39 -19.74 -1.45
C ILE A 208 -2.96 -18.57 -0.56
N ILE A 209 -2.43 -17.51 -1.17
CA ILE A 209 -2.00 -16.29 -0.46
C ILE A 209 -2.70 -15.09 -1.08
N SER A 210 -3.35 -14.27 -0.27
CA SER A 210 -4.02 -13.05 -0.74
C SER A 210 -3.59 -11.83 0.05
N GLY A 211 -3.03 -10.84 -0.66
CA GLY A 211 -2.63 -9.55 -0.10
C GLY A 211 -3.75 -8.52 -0.14
N THR A 212 -3.64 -7.47 0.67
CA THR A 212 -4.57 -6.33 0.63
C THR A 212 -3.83 -5.05 0.31
N ILE A 213 -4.26 -4.39 -0.78
CA ILE A 213 -3.80 -3.06 -1.17
C ILE A 213 -4.72 -2.04 -0.50
N THR A 214 -4.17 -1.17 0.35
CA THR A 214 -4.97 -0.33 1.24
C THR A 214 -5.59 0.89 0.57
N ASP A 215 -4.97 1.39 -0.50
CA ASP A 215 -5.38 2.61 -1.19
C ASP A 215 -4.85 2.66 -2.64
N GLN A 216 -5.08 3.77 -3.33
CA GLN A 216 -4.68 3.98 -4.72
C GLN A 216 -3.15 4.11 -4.93
N SER A 217 -2.33 4.12 -3.87
CA SER A 217 -0.87 4.06 -4.01
C SER A 217 -0.37 2.70 -4.49
N GLY A 218 -1.20 1.65 -4.43
CA GLY A 218 -0.84 0.31 -4.88
C GLY A 218 0.05 -0.46 -3.93
N ARG A 219 -0.03 -0.14 -2.63
CA ARG A 219 0.81 -0.73 -1.59
C ARG A 219 -0.02 -1.44 -0.52
N THR A 220 0.61 -2.44 0.10
CA THR A 220 0.14 -3.00 1.37
C THR A 220 0.28 -1.96 2.48
N LEU A 221 -0.35 -2.21 3.64
CA LEU A 221 -0.19 -1.34 4.81
C LEU A 221 1.28 -1.23 5.25
N SER A 222 2.06 -2.32 5.12
CA SER A 222 3.50 -2.34 5.39
C SER A 222 4.36 -1.66 4.30
N GLY A 223 3.75 -1.10 3.26
CA GLY A 223 4.38 -0.27 2.23
C GLY A 223 4.87 -1.01 0.98
N GLN A 224 4.64 -2.32 0.86
CA GLN A 224 5.10 -3.12 -0.27
C GLN A 224 4.21 -2.97 -1.50
N THR A 225 4.83 -2.85 -2.67
CA THR A 225 4.14 -2.92 -3.97
C THR A 225 3.74 -4.36 -4.33
N THR A 226 2.81 -4.53 -5.28
CA THR A 226 2.31 -5.85 -5.72
C THR A 226 3.42 -6.82 -6.12
N GLU A 227 4.39 -6.40 -6.94
CA GLU A 227 5.51 -7.26 -7.36
C GLU A 227 6.48 -7.54 -6.20
N ALA A 228 6.73 -6.56 -5.32
CA ALA A 228 7.55 -6.78 -4.12
C ALA A 228 6.92 -7.81 -3.18
N PHE A 229 5.59 -7.75 -3.01
CA PHE A 229 4.81 -8.72 -2.25
C PHE A 229 4.95 -10.13 -2.83
N TYR A 230 4.78 -10.28 -4.15
CA TYR A 230 4.98 -11.56 -4.84
C TYR A 230 6.40 -12.09 -4.64
N ASN A 231 7.44 -11.27 -4.87
CA ASN A 231 8.84 -11.67 -4.69
C ASN A 231 9.15 -12.17 -3.28
N SER A 232 8.52 -11.55 -2.26
CA SER A 232 8.69 -11.91 -0.86
C SER A 232 8.08 -13.26 -0.51
N LEU A 233 6.99 -13.66 -1.18
CA LEU A 233 6.21 -14.86 -0.87
C LEU A 233 6.31 -15.98 -1.91
N ARG A 234 7.00 -15.75 -3.04
CA ARG A 234 7.25 -16.76 -4.10
C ARG A 234 7.81 -18.07 -3.56
N HIS A 235 8.65 -18.00 -2.52
CA HIS A 235 9.29 -19.16 -1.89
C HIS A 235 8.28 -20.17 -1.29
N ALA A 236 7.07 -19.73 -0.95
CA ALA A 236 5.98 -20.58 -0.45
C ALA A 236 5.45 -21.56 -1.52
N LYS A 237 5.79 -21.33 -2.80
CA LYS A 237 5.25 -22.07 -3.95
C LYS A 237 3.71 -22.18 -3.88
N PRO A 238 3.00 -21.03 -3.75
CA PRO A 238 1.56 -21.06 -3.56
C PRO A 238 0.86 -21.66 -4.79
N LEU A 239 -0.26 -22.34 -4.58
CA LEU A 239 -1.14 -22.74 -5.68
C LEU A 239 -1.64 -21.49 -6.41
N ALA A 240 -2.14 -20.51 -5.65
CA ALA A 240 -2.57 -19.23 -6.18
C ALA A 240 -2.09 -18.08 -5.29
N ILE A 241 -1.80 -16.94 -5.91
CA ILE A 241 -1.49 -15.69 -5.20
C ILE A 241 -2.33 -14.55 -5.77
N GLY A 242 -2.84 -13.69 -4.89
CA GLY A 242 -3.91 -12.78 -5.25
C GLY A 242 -4.05 -11.56 -4.39
N LEU A 243 -5.15 -10.85 -4.60
CA LEU A 243 -5.53 -9.66 -3.84
C LEU A 243 -6.99 -9.73 -3.38
N ASN A 244 -7.25 -9.21 -2.18
CA ASN A 244 -8.60 -9.11 -1.63
C ASN A 244 -8.79 -7.89 -0.73
N CYS A 245 -10.07 -7.58 -0.48
CA CYS A 245 -10.51 -6.52 0.42
C CYS A 245 -10.03 -5.11 0.01
N ALA A 246 -10.29 -4.14 0.90
CA ALA A 246 -10.00 -2.70 0.84
C ALA A 246 -10.59 -1.93 -0.36
N LEU A 247 -10.36 -2.38 -1.58
CA LEU A 247 -10.77 -1.72 -2.81
C LEU A 247 -11.93 -2.46 -3.49
N GLY A 248 -12.78 -1.67 -4.16
CA GLY A 248 -13.74 -2.18 -5.14
C GLY A 248 -13.04 -2.64 -6.42
N PRO A 249 -13.77 -3.29 -7.34
CA PRO A 249 -13.18 -3.82 -8.57
C PRO A 249 -12.54 -2.72 -9.44
N ASP A 250 -13.24 -1.62 -9.68
CA ASP A 250 -12.77 -0.48 -10.47
C ASP A 250 -11.33 -0.02 -10.10
N LEU A 251 -11.04 0.08 -8.81
CA LEU A 251 -9.74 0.51 -8.30
C LEU A 251 -8.70 -0.62 -8.22
N LEU A 252 -9.13 -1.87 -8.03
CA LEU A 252 -8.23 -3.01 -7.81
C LEU A 252 -7.63 -3.56 -9.12
N ARG A 253 -8.32 -3.36 -10.25
CA ARG A 253 -7.97 -3.95 -11.56
C ARG A 253 -6.50 -3.85 -11.94
N GLN A 254 -5.89 -2.67 -11.80
CA GLN A 254 -4.50 -2.45 -12.22
C GLN A 254 -3.50 -3.29 -11.44
N TYR A 255 -3.75 -3.54 -10.16
CA TYR A 255 -2.90 -4.36 -9.32
C TYR A 255 -3.11 -5.86 -9.58
N VAL A 256 -4.32 -6.25 -9.98
CA VAL A 256 -4.60 -7.61 -10.47
C VAL A 256 -3.85 -7.88 -11.77
N ALA A 257 -3.84 -6.91 -12.70
CA ALA A 257 -3.07 -7.02 -13.94
C ALA A 257 -1.56 -7.16 -13.66
N GLU A 258 -1.04 -6.40 -12.69
CA GLU A 258 0.35 -6.52 -12.26
C GLU A 258 0.65 -7.88 -11.62
N MET A 259 -0.20 -8.37 -10.71
CA MET A 259 -0.07 -9.71 -10.12
C MET A 259 -0.10 -10.79 -11.21
N SER A 260 -1.01 -10.67 -12.17
CA SER A 260 -1.12 -11.55 -13.33
C SER A 260 0.13 -11.55 -14.21
N ARG A 261 0.83 -10.42 -14.33
CA ARG A 261 2.08 -10.34 -15.09
C ARG A 261 3.23 -11.08 -14.40
N VAL A 262 3.33 -10.98 -13.08
CA VAL A 262 4.52 -11.43 -12.32
C VAL A 262 4.38 -12.83 -11.71
N ALA A 263 3.15 -13.31 -11.47
CA ALA A 263 2.93 -14.58 -10.80
C ALA A 263 3.21 -15.80 -11.70
N GLU A 264 4.10 -16.69 -11.25
CA GLU A 264 4.38 -18.01 -11.86
C GLU A 264 3.37 -19.09 -11.41
N THR A 265 2.31 -18.66 -10.74
CA THR A 265 1.26 -19.49 -10.14
C THR A 265 -0.11 -19.01 -10.63
N TYR A 266 -1.21 -19.62 -10.16
CA TYR A 266 -2.55 -19.13 -10.47
C TYR A 266 -2.83 -17.80 -9.75
N VAL A 267 -3.78 -17.02 -10.25
CA VAL A 267 -4.17 -15.73 -9.65
C VAL A 267 -5.57 -15.80 -9.06
N SER A 268 -5.69 -15.41 -7.79
CA SER A 268 -6.97 -15.26 -7.08
C SER A 268 -7.33 -13.78 -6.91
N VAL A 269 -8.62 -13.45 -6.94
CA VAL A 269 -9.09 -12.11 -6.57
C VAL A 269 -10.47 -12.15 -5.96
N TYR A 270 -10.70 -11.36 -4.93
CA TYR A 270 -12.04 -11.24 -4.33
C TYR A 270 -12.21 -9.83 -3.74
N PRO A 271 -12.64 -8.86 -4.57
CA PRO A 271 -12.76 -7.46 -4.17
C PRO A 271 -13.97 -7.22 -3.26
N ASN A 272 -14.02 -6.05 -2.64
CA ASN A 272 -15.21 -5.57 -1.93
C ASN A 272 -16.33 -5.22 -2.92
N ALA A 273 -17.57 -5.18 -2.44
CA ALA A 273 -18.71 -4.62 -3.15
C ALA A 273 -18.66 -3.07 -3.17
N GLY A 274 -17.56 -2.52 -3.70
CA GLY A 274 -17.25 -1.09 -3.66
C GLY A 274 -16.62 -0.65 -2.34
N LEU A 275 -16.37 0.65 -2.21
CA LEU A 275 -16.01 1.26 -0.93
C LEU A 275 -17.28 1.39 -0.06
N PRO A 276 -17.19 1.24 1.27
CA PRO A 276 -18.32 1.47 2.15
C PRO A 276 -18.77 2.92 2.01
N ASN A 277 -20.08 3.13 1.94
CA ASN A 277 -20.68 4.45 1.87
C ASN A 277 -20.63 5.14 3.24
N GLU A 278 -21.12 6.38 3.29
CA GLU A 278 -21.13 7.21 4.49
C GLU A 278 -21.87 6.58 5.69
N LEU A 279 -22.68 5.55 5.48
CA LEU A 279 -23.42 4.80 6.49
C LEU A 279 -22.79 3.42 6.81
N GLY A 280 -21.63 3.10 6.22
CA GLY A 280 -20.97 1.81 6.35
C GLY A 280 -21.64 0.69 5.54
N GLU A 281 -22.48 1.01 4.57
CA GLU A 281 -23.13 0.05 3.67
C GLU A 281 -22.36 -0.06 2.35
N TYR A 282 -22.52 -1.18 1.63
CA TYR A 282 -21.86 -1.40 0.34
C TYR A 282 -22.86 -1.23 -0.80
N ASP A 283 -22.61 -0.26 -1.67
CA ASP A 283 -23.57 0.18 -2.70
C ASP A 283 -23.36 -0.51 -4.07
N LEU A 284 -22.22 -1.18 -4.30
CA LEU A 284 -21.99 -1.86 -5.58
C LEU A 284 -22.87 -3.10 -5.65
N ASP A 285 -23.79 -3.12 -6.61
CA ASP A 285 -24.66 -4.28 -6.83
C ASP A 285 -23.95 -5.43 -7.58
N ALA A 286 -24.61 -6.59 -7.55
CA ALA A 286 -24.12 -7.83 -8.14
C ALA A 286 -23.90 -7.75 -9.66
N ALA A 287 -24.73 -7.00 -10.39
CA ALA A 287 -24.63 -6.91 -11.85
C ALA A 287 -23.44 -6.05 -12.28
N ASN A 288 -23.23 -4.93 -11.60
CA ASN A 288 -22.09 -4.05 -11.83
C ASN A 288 -20.78 -4.74 -11.43
N MET A 289 -20.74 -5.41 -10.27
CA MET A 289 -19.57 -6.20 -9.86
C MET A 289 -19.24 -7.30 -10.88
N ALA A 290 -20.26 -8.04 -11.34
CA ALA A 290 -20.07 -9.10 -12.34
C ALA A 290 -19.57 -8.56 -13.70
N THR A 291 -19.98 -7.35 -14.09
CA THR A 291 -19.53 -6.70 -15.34
C THR A 291 -18.03 -6.42 -15.30
N GLU A 292 -17.52 -5.86 -14.21
CA GLU A 292 -16.10 -5.60 -14.02
C GLU A 292 -15.28 -6.91 -13.99
N ILE A 293 -15.75 -7.91 -13.23
CA ILE A 293 -15.08 -9.21 -13.15
C ILE A 293 -15.07 -9.94 -14.50
N ALA A 294 -16.14 -9.83 -15.29
CA ALA A 294 -16.20 -10.41 -16.63
C ALA A 294 -15.10 -9.86 -17.54
N GLU A 295 -14.85 -8.54 -17.46
CA GLU A 295 -13.78 -7.90 -18.22
C GLU A 295 -12.41 -8.44 -17.81
N TRP A 296 -12.16 -8.67 -16.51
CA TRP A 296 -10.88 -9.21 -16.05
C TRP A 296 -10.66 -10.65 -16.53
N ALA A 297 -11.73 -11.45 -16.56
CA ALA A 297 -11.71 -12.80 -17.11
C ALA A 297 -11.46 -12.79 -18.62
N ASP A 298 -12.08 -11.87 -19.37
CA ASP A 298 -11.83 -11.67 -20.81
C ASP A 298 -10.40 -11.22 -21.11
N SER A 299 -9.86 -10.35 -20.25
CA SER A 299 -8.46 -9.92 -20.27
C SER A 299 -7.48 -11.03 -19.82
N GLY A 300 -7.98 -12.19 -19.40
CA GLY A 300 -7.16 -13.34 -19.03
C GLY A 300 -6.35 -13.13 -17.75
N LEU A 301 -6.89 -12.38 -16.77
CA LEU A 301 -6.19 -12.00 -15.55
C LEU A 301 -6.36 -13.00 -14.39
N LEU A 302 -7.41 -13.84 -14.41
CA LEU A 302 -7.88 -14.57 -13.23
C LEU A 302 -7.93 -16.09 -13.40
N ASN A 303 -7.78 -16.80 -12.27
CA ASN A 303 -8.02 -18.24 -12.16
C ASN A 303 -9.02 -18.59 -11.05
N ILE A 304 -9.06 -17.79 -9.98
CA ILE A 304 -10.03 -17.92 -8.88
C ILE A 304 -10.65 -16.55 -8.64
N VAL A 305 -11.96 -16.48 -8.51
CA VAL A 305 -12.67 -15.23 -8.21
C VAL A 305 -13.73 -15.43 -7.12
N GLY A 306 -13.87 -14.47 -6.21
CA GLY A 306 -14.90 -14.47 -5.16
C GLY A 306 -15.30 -13.07 -4.77
N GLY A 307 -15.76 -12.92 -3.52
CA GLY A 307 -16.12 -11.63 -2.96
C GLY A 307 -15.61 -11.43 -1.52
N CYS A 308 -15.26 -10.20 -1.16
CA CYS A 308 -14.93 -9.84 0.22
C CYS A 308 -16.05 -8.99 0.82
N CYS A 309 -15.75 -7.95 1.60
CA CYS A 309 -16.75 -7.19 2.35
C CYS A 309 -17.87 -6.63 1.48
N GLY A 310 -19.11 -6.79 1.95
CA GLY A 310 -20.33 -6.34 1.27
C GLY A 310 -20.90 -7.33 0.26
N THR A 311 -20.14 -8.34 -0.15
CA THR A 311 -20.59 -9.32 -1.14
C THR A 311 -21.57 -10.34 -0.55
N THR A 312 -22.54 -10.75 -1.36
CA THR A 312 -23.66 -11.62 -0.96
C THR A 312 -23.80 -12.82 -1.88
N PRO A 313 -24.63 -13.83 -1.56
CA PRO A 313 -24.92 -14.92 -2.50
C PRO A 313 -25.37 -14.45 -3.88
N ALA A 314 -26.08 -13.31 -3.98
CA ALA A 314 -26.45 -12.72 -5.26
C ALA A 314 -25.23 -12.25 -6.08
N HIS A 315 -24.20 -11.71 -5.42
CA HIS A 315 -22.94 -11.34 -6.07
C HIS A 315 -22.20 -12.56 -6.57
N ILE A 316 -22.05 -13.59 -5.72
CA ILE A 316 -21.36 -14.83 -6.09
C ILE A 316 -22.05 -15.52 -7.27
N LYS A 317 -23.39 -15.53 -7.28
CA LYS A 317 -24.16 -16.05 -8.42
C LYS A 317 -23.89 -15.26 -9.70
N ALA A 318 -23.97 -13.94 -9.65
CA ALA A 318 -23.72 -13.09 -10.82
C ALA A 318 -22.28 -13.23 -11.34
N ILE A 319 -21.30 -13.31 -10.45
CA ILE A 319 -19.89 -13.57 -10.79
C ILE A 319 -19.75 -14.95 -11.44
N ALA A 320 -20.31 -16.00 -10.85
CA ALA A 320 -20.24 -17.37 -11.37
C ALA A 320 -20.84 -17.47 -12.78
N GLU A 321 -21.99 -16.83 -13.01
CA GLU A 321 -22.65 -16.78 -14.32
C GLU A 321 -21.80 -16.00 -15.35
N ALA A 322 -21.20 -14.88 -14.95
CA ALA A 322 -20.39 -14.03 -15.81
C ALA A 322 -19.09 -14.71 -16.29
N VAL A 323 -18.46 -15.54 -15.44
CA VAL A 323 -17.18 -16.20 -15.77
C VAL A 323 -17.31 -17.63 -16.28
N ALA A 324 -18.51 -18.24 -16.24
CA ALA A 324 -18.73 -19.66 -16.55
C ALA A 324 -18.14 -20.13 -17.90
N ASN A 325 -18.20 -19.29 -18.94
CA ASN A 325 -17.72 -19.61 -20.29
C ASN A 325 -16.41 -18.92 -20.65
N LYS A 326 -15.72 -18.32 -19.68
CA LYS A 326 -14.45 -17.60 -19.88
C LYS A 326 -13.28 -18.55 -19.68
N LYS A 327 -12.18 -18.29 -20.40
CA LYS A 327 -10.97 -19.11 -20.28
C LYS A 327 -10.17 -18.65 -19.06
N PRO A 328 -9.66 -19.58 -18.22
CA PRO A 328 -8.78 -19.21 -17.13
C PRO A 328 -7.47 -18.62 -17.66
N ARG A 329 -6.86 -17.74 -16.86
CA ARG A 329 -5.51 -17.21 -17.12
C ARG A 329 -4.52 -18.34 -17.32
N LYS A 330 -3.68 -18.22 -18.35
CA LYS A 330 -2.52 -19.10 -18.53
C LYS A 330 -1.36 -18.61 -17.67
N ILE A 331 -0.74 -19.53 -16.94
CA ILE A 331 0.48 -19.22 -16.18
C ILE A 331 1.57 -18.78 -17.19
N PRO A 332 2.18 -17.59 -17.01
CA PRO A 332 3.20 -17.08 -17.91
C PRO A 332 4.49 -17.88 -17.77
N GLN A 333 5.22 -18.03 -18.87
CA GLN A 333 6.61 -18.49 -18.82
C GLN A 333 7.52 -17.31 -18.50
N ILE A 334 8.03 -17.28 -17.27
CA ILE A 334 8.91 -16.22 -16.79
C ILE A 334 10.35 -16.73 -16.80
N THR A 335 11.26 -15.95 -17.38
CA THR A 335 12.69 -16.29 -17.39
C THR A 335 13.23 -16.33 -15.95
N PRO A 336 13.96 -17.40 -15.55
CA PRO A 336 14.56 -17.47 -14.23
C PRO A 336 15.50 -16.29 -13.97
N ALA A 337 15.33 -15.64 -12.82
CA ALA A 337 16.10 -14.48 -12.37
C ALA A 337 16.09 -14.42 -10.84
N CYS A 338 17.13 -13.88 -10.23
CA CYS A 338 17.15 -13.68 -8.79
C CYS A 338 16.17 -12.54 -8.45
N ARG A 339 15.08 -12.86 -7.76
CA ARG A 339 14.03 -11.89 -7.41
C ARG A 339 14.17 -11.54 -5.94
N LEU A 340 14.56 -10.31 -5.65
CA LEU A 340 14.68 -9.76 -4.32
C LEU A 340 13.59 -8.71 -4.09
N SER A 341 13.43 -8.29 -2.84
CA SER A 341 12.53 -7.17 -2.50
C SER A 341 12.91 -6.49 -1.20
N GLY A 342 12.76 -5.17 -1.19
CA GLY A 342 12.50 -4.37 0.01
C GLY A 342 11.00 -4.05 0.06
N LEU A 343 10.66 -2.76 0.06
CA LEU A 343 9.31 -2.27 -0.27
C LEU A 343 9.04 -2.27 -1.79
N LEU A 344 10.11 -2.19 -2.59
CA LEU A 344 10.08 -2.27 -4.04
C LEU A 344 10.68 -3.60 -4.51
N PRO A 345 10.26 -4.13 -5.67
CA PRO A 345 10.89 -5.30 -6.26
C PRO A 345 12.29 -4.94 -6.77
N PHE A 346 13.22 -5.88 -6.65
CA PHE A 346 14.53 -5.79 -7.28
C PHE A 346 14.85 -7.11 -7.95
N ASN A 347 14.69 -7.17 -9.27
CA ASN A 347 14.91 -8.37 -10.07
C ASN A 347 16.26 -8.30 -10.77
N ILE A 348 17.14 -9.26 -10.49
CA ILE A 348 18.44 -9.40 -11.13
C ILE A 348 18.29 -10.33 -12.35
N ASP A 349 18.10 -9.73 -13.51
CA ASP A 349 18.06 -10.43 -14.80
C ASP A 349 19.27 -10.07 -15.69
N ARG A 350 19.33 -10.63 -16.90
CA ARG A 350 20.46 -10.45 -17.83
C ARG A 350 20.60 -9.04 -18.41
N SER A 351 19.62 -8.16 -18.22
CA SER A 351 19.67 -6.78 -18.70
C SER A 351 20.44 -5.84 -17.76
N LEU A 352 20.61 -6.26 -16.50
CA LEU A 352 21.38 -5.51 -15.51
C LEU A 352 22.87 -5.83 -15.65
N ASN A 353 23.71 -4.79 -15.61
CA ASN A 353 25.16 -4.93 -15.79
C ASN A 353 25.87 -5.38 -14.51
N PHE A 354 25.82 -4.56 -13.46
CA PHE A 354 26.50 -4.80 -12.19
C PHE A 354 25.68 -4.21 -11.05
N ILE A 355 25.57 -4.97 -9.96
CA ILE A 355 24.79 -4.57 -8.78
C ILE A 355 25.73 -4.08 -7.67
N ASN A 356 25.52 -2.84 -7.23
CA ASN A 356 26.25 -2.27 -6.10
C ASN A 356 25.58 -2.65 -4.78
N VAL A 357 26.29 -3.43 -3.96
CA VAL A 357 25.90 -3.73 -2.58
C VAL A 357 26.67 -2.78 -1.65
N GLY A 358 25.96 -1.91 -0.92
CA GLY A 358 26.56 -0.91 -0.06
C GLY A 358 27.23 -1.51 1.18
N GLU A 359 28.55 -1.31 1.33
CA GLU A 359 29.38 -1.94 2.38
C GLU A 359 29.47 -1.19 3.72
N ARG A 360 28.94 0.04 3.82
CA ARG A 360 29.29 0.97 4.92
C ARG A 360 28.52 0.73 6.22
N ALA A 361 27.43 -0.02 6.19
CA ALA A 361 26.65 -0.39 7.37
C ALA A 361 27.23 -1.66 8.04
N ASN A 362 28.55 -1.66 8.21
CA ASN A 362 29.33 -2.80 8.68
C ASN A 362 30.23 -2.37 9.85
N ILE A 363 30.05 -2.98 11.03
CA ILE A 363 30.84 -2.64 12.22
C ILE A 363 32.34 -2.92 12.00
N THR A 364 32.68 -4.01 11.31
CA THR A 364 34.09 -4.38 11.07
C THR A 364 34.75 -3.52 9.99
N GLY A 365 33.98 -3.10 8.98
CA GLY A 365 34.47 -2.35 7.82
C GLY A 365 34.43 -0.82 7.94
N SER A 366 33.55 -0.27 8.79
CA SER A 366 33.28 1.17 8.88
C SER A 366 33.49 1.71 10.29
N ALA A 367 34.61 2.39 10.52
CA ALA A 367 34.93 3.00 11.82
C ALA A 367 33.85 4.01 12.28
N LYS A 368 33.24 4.74 11.34
CA LYS A 368 32.13 5.65 11.65
C LYS A 368 30.91 4.86 12.13
N PHE A 369 30.49 3.83 11.39
CA PHE A 369 29.32 3.02 11.74
C PHE A 369 29.50 2.30 13.08
N LYS A 370 30.67 1.66 13.28
CA LYS A 370 31.06 1.04 14.55
C LYS A 370 30.88 1.98 15.74
N ARG A 371 31.43 3.20 15.64
CA ARG A 371 31.32 4.20 16.71
C ARG A 371 29.87 4.56 17.00
N LEU A 372 29.05 4.74 15.95
CA LEU A 372 27.65 5.11 16.11
C LEU A 372 26.84 4.00 16.79
N ILE A 373 27.01 2.75 16.37
CA ILE A 373 26.30 1.60 16.96
C ILE A 373 26.73 1.38 18.42
N LEU A 374 28.04 1.41 18.72
CA LEU A 374 28.54 1.23 20.09
C LEU A 374 28.11 2.35 21.05
N ASN A 375 27.75 3.52 20.53
CA ASN A 375 27.26 4.66 21.31
C ASN A 375 25.73 4.81 21.25
N ASP A 376 25.00 3.81 20.74
CA ASP A 376 23.55 3.83 20.54
C ASP A 376 23.03 5.02 19.68
N GLN A 377 23.87 5.59 18.83
CA GLN A 377 23.54 6.70 17.91
C GLN A 377 22.90 6.17 16.62
N TYR A 378 21.79 5.43 16.77
CA TYR A 378 21.14 4.74 15.65
C TYR A 378 20.60 5.67 14.56
N GLU A 379 20.18 6.89 14.88
CA GLU A 379 19.69 7.85 13.88
C GLU A 379 20.78 8.24 12.86
N GLU A 380 21.99 8.52 13.34
CA GLU A 380 23.13 8.81 12.47
C GLU A 380 23.60 7.56 11.70
N ALA A 381 23.40 6.37 12.27
CA ALA A 381 23.70 5.10 11.60
C ALA A 381 22.72 4.81 10.45
N LEU A 382 21.43 5.15 10.61
CA LEU A 382 20.44 5.08 9.53
C LEU A 382 20.80 6.00 8.37
N GLN A 383 21.34 7.19 8.66
CA GLN A 383 21.80 8.11 7.60
C GLN A 383 22.88 7.46 6.72
N ILE A 384 23.78 6.65 7.27
CA ILE A 384 24.78 5.91 6.48
C ILE A 384 24.11 4.94 5.49
N CYS A 385 23.01 4.29 5.87
CA CYS A 385 22.25 3.44 4.95
C CYS A 385 21.55 4.27 3.87
N ARG A 386 20.91 5.38 4.26
CA ARG A 386 20.23 6.28 3.33
C ARG A 386 21.20 6.85 2.29
N ASP A 387 22.35 7.37 2.73
CA ASP A 387 23.39 7.91 1.86
C ASP A 387 23.84 6.86 0.84
N GLN A 388 23.96 5.58 1.22
CA GLN A 388 24.35 4.53 0.29
C GLN A 388 23.30 4.30 -0.79
N VAL A 389 22.02 4.25 -0.41
CA VAL A 389 20.92 4.07 -1.36
C VAL A 389 20.80 5.26 -2.31
N GLU A 390 20.93 6.49 -1.80
CA GLU A 390 20.94 7.70 -2.61
C GLU A 390 22.12 7.76 -3.58
N ASN A 391 23.29 7.25 -3.17
CA ASN A 391 24.49 7.13 -4.00
C ASN A 391 24.50 5.87 -4.89
N GLY A 392 23.35 5.22 -5.11
CA GLY A 392 23.21 4.14 -6.10
C GLY A 392 23.43 2.72 -5.59
N ALA A 393 23.49 2.49 -4.27
CA ALA A 393 23.43 1.14 -3.72
C ALA A 393 22.03 0.54 -3.93
N GLN A 394 21.96 -0.61 -4.60
CA GLN A 394 20.71 -1.31 -4.90
C GLN A 394 20.38 -2.37 -3.85
N VAL A 395 21.37 -2.74 -3.03
CA VAL A 395 21.25 -3.61 -1.85
C VAL A 395 22.13 -3.00 -0.75
N VAL A 396 21.72 -3.11 0.51
CA VAL A 396 22.54 -2.65 1.65
C VAL A 396 23.00 -3.85 2.47
N ASP A 397 24.31 -4.00 2.64
CA ASP A 397 24.95 -4.99 3.52
C ASP A 397 24.95 -4.48 4.95
N ILE A 398 24.42 -5.27 5.87
CA ILE A 398 24.27 -4.92 7.28
C ILE A 398 24.98 -5.97 8.12
N ASN A 399 26.07 -5.55 8.80
CA ASN A 399 26.88 -6.40 9.67
C ASN A 399 26.95 -5.81 11.09
N MET A 400 26.61 -6.64 12.08
CA MET A 400 26.61 -6.30 13.51
C MET A 400 27.60 -7.15 14.34
N ASP A 401 28.62 -7.73 13.71
CA ASP A 401 29.58 -8.59 14.38
C ASP A 401 30.62 -7.76 15.16
N GLU A 402 30.54 -7.80 16.49
CA GLU A 402 31.54 -7.24 17.39
C GLU A 402 31.53 -8.00 18.73
N GLY A 403 32.71 -8.23 19.31
CA GLY A 403 32.85 -9.04 20.53
C GLY A 403 32.26 -8.36 21.77
N LEU A 404 32.12 -7.04 21.76
CA LEU A 404 31.59 -6.24 22.87
C LEU A 404 30.08 -5.95 22.78
N LEU A 405 29.41 -6.44 21.74
CA LEU A 405 28.02 -6.11 21.44
C LEU A 405 27.16 -7.38 21.38
N ASP A 406 25.92 -7.29 21.86
CA ASP A 406 24.92 -8.33 21.62
C ASP A 406 24.41 -8.23 20.18
N GLY A 407 25.06 -9.00 19.30
CA GLY A 407 24.78 -8.99 17.86
C GLY A 407 23.33 -9.34 17.50
N ILE A 408 22.66 -10.19 18.30
CA ILE A 408 21.26 -10.55 18.06
C ILE A 408 20.38 -9.32 18.27
N THR A 409 20.51 -8.69 19.44
CA THR A 409 19.71 -7.51 19.81
C THR A 409 20.01 -6.33 18.88
N ALA A 410 21.28 -6.07 18.55
CA ALA A 410 21.62 -4.95 17.66
C ALA A 410 21.13 -5.15 16.22
N MET A 411 21.24 -6.37 15.68
CA MET A 411 20.72 -6.70 14.34
C MET A 411 19.20 -6.49 14.28
N GLN A 412 18.47 -7.04 15.24
CA GLN A 412 17.02 -6.87 15.33
C GLN A 412 16.64 -5.39 15.46
N ARG A 413 17.28 -4.68 16.38
CA ARG A 413 17.03 -3.25 16.63
C ARG A 413 17.25 -2.44 15.36
N PHE A 414 18.38 -2.62 14.70
CA PHE A 414 18.74 -1.82 13.55
C PHE A 414 17.85 -2.12 12.34
N LEU A 415 17.56 -3.39 12.04
CA LEU A 415 16.65 -3.75 10.94
C LEU A 415 15.23 -3.26 11.20
N ASN A 416 14.74 -3.32 12.44
CA ASN A 416 13.43 -2.77 12.80
C ASN A 416 13.37 -1.25 12.58
N LEU A 417 14.46 -0.54 12.84
CA LEU A 417 14.60 0.89 12.56
C LEU A 417 14.68 1.17 11.05
N CYS A 418 15.46 0.38 10.29
CA CYS A 418 15.52 0.48 8.83
C CYS A 418 14.14 0.26 8.19
N ALA A 419 13.33 -0.67 8.70
CA ALA A 419 11.96 -0.91 8.23
C ALA A 419 11.04 0.31 8.43
N GLY A 420 11.32 1.17 9.43
CA GLY A 420 10.61 2.42 9.66
C GLY A 420 11.04 3.58 8.74
N GLU A 421 12.05 3.38 7.89
CA GLU A 421 12.62 4.41 7.00
C GLU A 421 12.42 4.00 5.53
N PRO A 422 11.36 4.46 4.84
CA PRO A 422 11.04 4.01 3.48
C PRO A 422 12.14 4.20 2.44
N ASP A 423 12.94 5.25 2.57
CA ASP A 423 14.08 5.53 1.67
C ASP A 423 15.17 4.45 1.77
N ILE A 424 15.25 3.77 2.92
CA ILE A 424 16.17 2.67 3.17
C ILE A 424 15.46 1.34 2.86
N ALA A 425 14.25 1.14 3.38
CA ALA A 425 13.49 -0.10 3.23
C ALA A 425 13.07 -0.39 1.78
N LYS A 426 13.11 0.58 0.86
CA LYS A 426 12.77 0.35 -0.56
C LYS A 426 13.68 -0.67 -1.24
N VAL A 427 14.95 -0.79 -0.82
CA VAL A 427 15.90 -1.78 -1.37
C VAL A 427 15.99 -3.04 -0.51
N PRO A 428 16.39 -4.20 -1.06
CA PRO A 428 16.66 -5.40 -0.28
C PRO A 428 17.85 -5.23 0.69
N PHE A 429 17.84 -5.98 1.77
CA PHE A 429 18.96 -6.08 2.72
C PHE A 429 19.76 -7.35 2.51
N MET A 430 21.09 -7.23 2.62
CA MET A 430 22.01 -8.34 2.77
C MET A 430 22.38 -8.46 4.26
N ILE A 431 21.93 -9.54 4.89
CA ILE A 431 22.10 -9.79 6.33
C ILE A 431 23.45 -10.48 6.52
N ASP A 432 24.43 -9.74 7.05
CA ASP A 432 25.80 -10.19 7.19
C ASP A 432 26.17 -10.55 8.64
N SER A 433 26.59 -11.79 8.86
CA SER A 433 27.22 -12.23 10.10
C SER A 433 27.95 -13.56 9.95
N SER A 434 29.00 -13.73 10.76
CA SER A 434 29.69 -15.00 10.95
C SER A 434 28.93 -16.01 11.83
N LYS A 435 27.91 -15.55 12.57
CA LYS A 435 27.09 -16.33 13.52
C LYS A 435 25.68 -16.52 12.98
N TRP A 436 25.21 -17.76 12.92
CA TRP A 436 23.90 -18.09 12.37
C TRP A 436 22.75 -17.47 13.16
N GLU A 437 22.88 -17.39 14.48
CA GLU A 437 21.85 -16.87 15.37
C GLU A 437 21.55 -15.39 15.09
N ILE A 438 22.56 -14.62 14.66
CA ILE A 438 22.40 -13.21 14.26
C ILE A 438 21.73 -13.11 12.89
N ILE A 439 22.14 -13.95 11.93
CA ILE A 439 21.49 -14.04 10.60
C ILE A 439 20.00 -14.35 10.77
N GLU A 440 19.68 -15.38 11.55
CA GLU A 440 18.31 -15.82 11.77
C GLU A 440 17.48 -14.75 12.50
N ALA A 441 18.08 -14.03 13.46
CA ALA A 441 17.43 -12.90 14.10
C ALA A 441 17.11 -11.78 13.11
N GLY A 442 18.00 -11.51 12.14
CA GLY A 442 17.76 -10.55 11.08
C GLY A 442 16.68 -10.99 10.10
N LEU A 443 16.67 -12.26 9.68
CA LEU A 443 15.64 -12.82 8.78
C LEU A 443 14.22 -12.69 9.36
N LYS A 444 14.08 -12.76 10.69
CA LYS A 444 12.82 -12.57 11.42
C LYS A 444 12.33 -11.11 11.46
N CYS A 445 13.13 -10.15 11.01
CA CYS A 445 12.81 -8.71 11.01
C CYS A 445 12.53 -8.13 9.62
N VAL A 446 12.80 -8.86 8.53
CA VAL A 446 12.73 -8.32 7.16
C VAL A 446 11.51 -8.84 6.42
N GLN A 447 10.61 -7.92 6.04
CA GLN A 447 9.38 -8.23 5.31
C GLN A 447 9.62 -8.65 3.84
N GLY A 448 10.66 -8.09 3.20
CA GLY A 448 11.05 -8.42 1.84
C GLY A 448 11.77 -9.76 1.71
N LYS A 449 12.28 -10.06 0.51
CA LYS A 449 13.20 -11.16 0.24
C LYS A 449 14.65 -10.67 0.32
N PRO A 450 15.38 -10.98 1.42
CA PRO A 450 16.74 -10.54 1.65
C PRO A 450 17.78 -11.48 1.02
N ILE A 451 19.06 -11.12 1.17
CA ILE A 451 20.20 -11.99 0.90
C ILE A 451 20.86 -12.36 2.24
N VAL A 452 21.20 -13.63 2.44
CA VAL A 452 21.99 -14.10 3.58
C VAL A 452 23.48 -14.08 3.22
N ASN A 453 24.28 -13.33 3.99
CA ASN A 453 25.73 -13.28 3.87
C ASN A 453 26.37 -13.81 5.18
N SER A 454 26.85 -15.03 5.25
CA SER A 454 26.88 -16.07 4.23
C SER A 454 26.80 -17.45 4.88
N ILE A 455 26.62 -18.47 4.06
CA ILE A 455 26.76 -19.88 4.46
C ILE A 455 27.96 -20.52 3.76
N SER A 456 28.49 -21.61 4.31
CA SER A 456 29.65 -22.32 3.75
C SER A 456 29.70 -23.77 4.21
N LEU A 457 30.59 -24.57 3.59
CA LEU A 457 30.83 -25.97 3.94
C LEU A 457 31.82 -26.14 5.11
N LYS A 458 32.28 -25.04 5.73
CA LYS A 458 33.31 -25.05 6.80
C LYS A 458 32.98 -25.98 7.98
N GLU A 459 31.71 -26.10 8.34
CA GLU A 459 31.22 -26.95 9.44
C GLU A 459 30.66 -28.30 8.95
N GLY A 460 30.96 -28.65 7.70
CA GLY A 460 30.49 -29.87 7.05
C GLY A 460 29.12 -29.73 6.35
N LYS A 461 28.83 -30.73 5.52
CA LYS A 461 27.61 -30.81 4.70
C LYS A 461 26.29 -30.71 5.48
N ALA A 462 26.20 -31.36 6.65
CA ALA A 462 24.94 -31.43 7.40
C ALA A 462 24.44 -30.04 7.84
N LYS A 463 25.32 -29.24 8.47
CA LYS A 463 24.97 -27.87 8.88
C LYS A 463 24.76 -26.93 7.71
N PHE A 464 25.50 -27.12 6.62
CA PHE A 464 25.29 -26.35 5.38
C PHE A 464 23.88 -26.59 4.81
N LEU A 465 23.43 -27.86 4.78
CA LEU A 465 22.10 -28.23 4.32
C LEU A 465 21.00 -27.68 5.24
N GLU A 466 21.17 -27.81 6.56
CA GLU A 466 20.23 -27.26 7.55
C GLU A 466 20.05 -25.74 7.39
N LYS A 467 21.16 -24.99 7.32
CA LYS A 467 21.13 -23.53 7.12
C LYS A 467 20.50 -23.17 5.78
N ALA A 468 20.81 -23.89 4.70
CA ALA A 468 20.19 -23.67 3.39
C ALA A 468 18.67 -23.91 3.39
N GLN A 469 18.20 -24.97 4.07
CA GLN A 469 16.77 -25.24 4.22
C GLN A 469 16.07 -24.14 5.03
N LEU A 470 16.68 -23.64 6.10
CA LEU A 470 16.16 -22.51 6.85
C LEU A 470 16.11 -21.22 6.02
N CYS A 471 17.17 -20.89 5.28
CA CYS A 471 17.16 -19.75 4.36
C CYS A 471 15.99 -19.83 3.36
N ARG A 472 15.72 -21.03 2.83
CA ARG A 472 14.59 -21.27 1.93
C ARG A 472 13.24 -21.09 2.63
N LEU A 473 13.10 -21.58 3.87
CA LEU A 473 11.89 -21.39 4.69
C LEU A 473 11.63 -19.92 5.03
N TYR A 474 12.67 -19.13 5.27
CA TYR A 474 12.55 -17.68 5.47
C TYR A 474 12.38 -16.89 4.16
N GLY A 475 12.54 -17.54 3.00
CA GLY A 475 12.42 -16.92 1.69
C GLY A 475 13.56 -15.98 1.33
N ALA A 476 14.81 -16.34 1.66
CA ALA A 476 16.00 -15.55 1.35
C ALA A 476 16.83 -16.13 0.20
N ALA A 477 17.52 -15.26 -0.56
CA ALA A 477 18.66 -15.67 -1.37
C ALA A 477 19.90 -15.89 -0.48
N ILE A 478 20.92 -16.58 -0.99
CA ILE A 478 22.10 -16.96 -0.19
C ILE A 478 23.41 -16.61 -0.89
N ILE A 479 24.36 -16.08 -0.12
CA ILE A 479 25.77 -16.07 -0.47
C ILE A 479 26.42 -17.34 0.07
N VAL A 480 27.11 -18.05 -0.81
CA VAL A 480 27.88 -19.25 -0.52
C VAL A 480 29.36 -18.92 -0.67
N MET A 481 30.08 -18.82 0.45
CA MET A 481 31.52 -18.63 0.41
C MET A 481 32.23 -19.91 -0.05
N ALA A 482 33.28 -19.76 -0.86
CA ALA A 482 34.18 -20.84 -1.23
C ALA A 482 35.10 -21.23 -0.05
N PHE A 483 34.49 -21.80 1.00
CA PHE A 483 35.12 -22.26 2.22
C PHE A 483 34.52 -23.62 2.60
N ASP A 484 35.35 -24.65 2.74
CA ASP A 484 34.93 -25.99 3.13
C ASP A 484 35.70 -26.50 4.37
N GLU A 485 35.58 -27.78 4.69
CA GLU A 485 36.22 -28.40 5.85
C GLU A 485 37.77 -28.35 5.80
N GLN A 486 38.36 -28.11 4.62
CA GLN A 486 39.81 -27.98 4.42
C GLN A 486 40.29 -26.52 4.49
N GLY A 487 39.38 -25.55 4.62
CA GLY A 487 39.72 -24.13 4.71
C GLY A 487 39.17 -23.29 3.54
N GLN A 488 39.64 -22.05 3.49
CA GLN A 488 39.29 -21.10 2.44
C GLN A 488 39.94 -21.48 1.10
N ALA A 489 39.24 -21.28 -0.02
CA ALA A 489 39.81 -21.49 -1.35
C ALA A 489 40.80 -20.37 -1.71
N ASP A 490 42.07 -20.74 -1.85
CA ASP A 490 43.19 -19.84 -2.15
C ASP A 490 43.60 -19.84 -3.63
N ASN A 491 43.25 -20.87 -4.40
CA ASN A 491 43.55 -20.99 -5.83
C ASN A 491 42.32 -21.33 -6.67
N LEU A 492 42.45 -21.21 -8.01
CA LEU A 492 41.36 -21.47 -8.96
C LEU A 492 40.73 -22.86 -8.81
N GLN A 493 41.54 -23.93 -8.71
CA GLN A 493 41.01 -25.29 -8.63
C GLN A 493 40.17 -25.50 -7.38
N ARG A 494 40.63 -25.00 -6.22
CA ARG A 494 39.87 -25.05 -4.96
C ARG A 494 38.56 -24.28 -5.05
N ARG A 495 38.53 -23.12 -5.71
CA ARG A 495 37.29 -22.35 -5.94
C ARG A 495 36.29 -23.16 -6.76
N ILE A 496 36.75 -23.79 -7.84
CA ILE A 496 35.95 -24.66 -8.71
C ILE A 496 35.36 -25.84 -7.92
N ASP A 497 36.20 -26.56 -7.16
CA ASP A 497 35.79 -27.76 -6.43
C ASP A 497 34.70 -27.44 -5.40
N ILE A 498 34.88 -26.36 -4.61
CA ILE A 498 33.94 -25.98 -3.56
C ILE A 498 32.63 -25.46 -4.17
N CYS A 499 32.68 -24.54 -5.14
CA CYS A 499 31.47 -24.00 -5.78
C CYS A 499 30.67 -25.10 -6.48
N SER A 500 31.34 -26.01 -7.20
CA SER A 500 30.71 -27.17 -7.85
C SER A 500 30.02 -28.10 -6.84
N ARG A 501 30.72 -28.43 -5.74
CA ARG A 501 30.17 -29.28 -4.67
C ARG A 501 28.97 -28.62 -4.00
N ALA A 502 29.07 -27.34 -3.63
CA ALA A 502 28.00 -26.61 -2.98
C ALA A 502 26.78 -26.44 -3.89
N TYR A 503 26.97 -26.16 -5.18
CA TYR A 503 25.88 -26.04 -6.15
C TYR A 503 25.06 -27.33 -6.24
N LYS A 504 25.72 -28.49 -6.34
CA LYS A 504 25.04 -29.79 -6.36
C LYS A 504 24.26 -30.05 -5.08
N ILE A 505 24.87 -29.83 -3.91
CA ILE A 505 24.19 -30.02 -2.63
C ILE A 505 22.94 -29.13 -2.54
N LEU A 506 23.04 -27.86 -2.94
CA LEU A 506 21.92 -26.91 -2.86
C LEU A 506 20.80 -27.26 -3.85
N THR A 507 21.13 -27.55 -5.10
CA THR A 507 20.13 -27.78 -6.15
C THR A 507 19.52 -29.18 -6.10
N GLU A 508 20.33 -30.21 -5.84
CA GLU A 508 19.90 -31.62 -5.88
C GLU A 508 19.36 -32.11 -4.53
N GLU A 509 19.88 -31.62 -3.40
CA GLU A 509 19.50 -32.12 -2.06
C GLU A 509 18.65 -31.13 -1.26
N ALA A 510 18.96 -29.82 -1.29
CA ALA A 510 18.18 -28.80 -0.58
C ALA A 510 16.94 -28.32 -1.38
N GLY A 511 16.90 -28.62 -2.69
CA GLY A 511 15.89 -28.10 -3.62
C GLY A 511 15.89 -26.57 -3.67
N PHE A 512 17.06 -25.94 -3.52
CA PHE A 512 17.24 -24.51 -3.54
C PHE A 512 17.21 -24.02 -5.00
N PRO A 513 16.46 -22.94 -5.34
CA PRO A 513 16.45 -22.39 -6.69
C PRO A 513 17.85 -21.91 -7.10
N ALA A 514 18.35 -22.35 -8.26
CA ALA A 514 19.70 -22.02 -8.70
C ALA A 514 19.89 -20.51 -8.91
N GLU A 515 18.83 -19.81 -9.33
CA GLU A 515 18.80 -18.36 -9.49
C GLU A 515 18.93 -17.58 -8.17
N ASP A 516 18.70 -18.21 -7.01
CA ASP A 516 18.83 -17.59 -5.68
C ASP A 516 20.20 -17.90 -5.01
N ILE A 517 21.10 -18.59 -5.72
CA ILE A 517 22.45 -18.93 -5.25
C ILE A 517 23.44 -17.90 -5.77
N ILE A 518 24.12 -17.21 -4.86
CA ILE A 518 25.19 -16.26 -5.14
C ILE A 518 26.48 -16.88 -4.60
N PHE A 519 27.49 -17.11 -5.44
CA PHE A 519 28.80 -17.57 -4.97
C PHE A 519 29.70 -16.39 -4.64
N ASP A 520 30.43 -16.50 -3.53
CA ASP A 520 31.60 -15.68 -3.23
C ASP A 520 32.86 -16.57 -3.32
N PRO A 521 33.62 -16.52 -4.44
CA PRO A 521 34.87 -17.27 -4.60
C PRO A 521 36.02 -16.81 -3.68
N ASN A 522 35.77 -15.85 -2.78
CA ASN A 522 36.70 -15.12 -1.94
C ASN A 522 37.62 -14.19 -2.72
N ILE A 523 37.37 -12.88 -2.62
CA ILE A 523 38.34 -11.86 -3.02
C ILE A 523 39.42 -11.77 -1.93
N LEU A 524 40.66 -12.11 -2.30
CA LEU A 524 41.83 -12.08 -1.42
C LEU A 524 42.76 -10.91 -1.77
N THR A 525 43.57 -10.49 -0.80
CA THR A 525 44.50 -9.35 -0.95
C THR A 525 45.62 -9.65 -1.95
N VAL A 526 45.86 -8.74 -2.90
CA VAL A 526 47.00 -8.81 -3.84
C VAL A 526 48.13 -7.86 -3.43
N ALA A 527 49.27 -7.94 -4.11
CA ALA A 527 50.44 -7.07 -3.91
C ALA A 527 50.97 -7.07 -2.47
N THR A 528 50.92 -8.21 -1.79
CA THR A 528 51.42 -8.36 -0.41
C THR A 528 52.93 -8.58 -0.33
N GLY A 529 53.61 -8.78 -1.46
CA GLY A 529 55.02 -9.18 -1.52
C GLY A 529 55.27 -10.67 -1.24
N ILE A 530 54.22 -11.50 -1.27
CA ILE A 530 54.28 -12.95 -1.12
C ILE A 530 53.90 -13.57 -2.47
N GLU A 531 54.75 -14.42 -3.02
CA GLU A 531 54.62 -14.91 -4.41
C GLU A 531 53.32 -15.71 -4.61
N GLU A 532 52.94 -16.50 -3.60
CA GLU A 532 51.71 -17.29 -3.59
C GLU A 532 50.45 -16.43 -3.73
N HIS A 533 50.50 -15.15 -3.36
CA HIS A 533 49.35 -14.23 -3.41
C HIS A 533 49.23 -13.50 -4.74
N ASN A 534 50.24 -13.57 -5.62
CA ASN A 534 50.26 -12.84 -6.88
C ASN A 534 49.10 -13.23 -7.80
N ASN A 535 48.67 -14.49 -7.74
CA ASN A 535 47.66 -15.02 -8.66
C ASN A 535 46.21 -14.84 -8.17
N TYR A 536 45.98 -14.34 -6.95
CA TYR A 536 44.65 -14.30 -6.33
C TYR A 536 43.61 -13.50 -7.13
N GLY A 537 44.04 -12.37 -7.73
CA GLY A 537 43.18 -11.53 -8.57
C GLY A 537 42.76 -12.25 -9.86
N LEU A 538 43.73 -12.81 -10.59
CA LEU A 538 43.48 -13.55 -11.82
C LEU A 538 42.62 -14.80 -11.56
N ASP A 539 42.97 -15.58 -10.54
CA ASP A 539 42.20 -16.78 -10.16
C ASP A 539 40.76 -16.45 -9.80
N PHE A 540 40.46 -15.23 -9.34
CA PHE A 540 39.09 -14.85 -9.00
C PHE A 540 38.31 -14.62 -10.28
N ILE A 541 38.89 -13.86 -11.21
CA ILE A 541 38.32 -13.57 -12.52
C ILE A 541 38.07 -14.87 -13.32
N GLU A 542 39.01 -15.81 -13.28
CA GLU A 542 38.84 -17.12 -13.91
C GLU A 542 37.77 -17.97 -13.20
N ALA A 543 37.69 -17.94 -11.86
CA ALA A 543 36.63 -18.62 -11.12
C ALA A 543 35.24 -18.06 -11.47
N VAL A 544 35.10 -16.73 -11.60
CA VAL A 544 33.87 -16.09 -12.08
C VAL A 544 33.47 -16.64 -13.45
N ARG A 545 34.41 -16.63 -14.42
CA ARG A 545 34.14 -17.15 -15.76
C ARG A 545 33.73 -18.62 -15.74
N TRP A 546 34.39 -19.43 -14.90
CA TRP A 546 34.05 -20.83 -14.75
C TRP A 546 32.64 -21.02 -14.16
N ILE A 547 32.30 -20.30 -13.08
CA ILE A 547 30.98 -20.37 -12.44
C ILE A 547 29.88 -20.02 -13.44
N LYS A 548 30.00 -18.88 -14.15
CA LYS A 548 28.98 -18.45 -15.12
C LYS A 548 28.82 -19.41 -16.30
N THR A 549 29.88 -20.14 -16.65
CA THR A 549 29.84 -21.13 -17.75
C THR A 549 29.25 -22.46 -17.30
N ASN A 550 29.54 -22.92 -16.07
CA ASN A 550 29.29 -24.29 -15.64
C ASN A 550 28.13 -24.43 -14.65
N LEU A 551 27.77 -23.37 -13.92
CA LEU A 551 26.73 -23.37 -12.90
C LEU A 551 25.56 -22.48 -13.38
N PRO A 552 24.58 -23.04 -14.11
CA PRO A 552 23.53 -22.24 -14.73
C PRO A 552 22.70 -21.50 -13.68
N HIS A 553 22.32 -20.27 -14.01
CA HIS A 553 21.55 -19.33 -13.19
C HIS A 553 22.24 -18.78 -11.94
N ALA A 554 23.31 -19.42 -11.45
CA ALA A 554 24.04 -18.91 -10.30
C ALA A 554 24.64 -17.52 -10.56
N LEU A 555 24.64 -16.71 -9.51
CA LEU A 555 25.26 -15.39 -9.50
C LEU A 555 26.61 -15.44 -8.80
N VAL A 556 27.43 -14.40 -9.01
CA VAL A 556 28.73 -14.24 -8.36
C VAL A 556 28.81 -12.87 -7.70
N SER A 557 29.29 -12.85 -6.46
CA SER A 557 29.58 -11.66 -5.66
C SER A 557 31.01 -11.71 -5.09
N GLY A 558 31.41 -10.65 -4.40
CA GLY A 558 32.61 -10.62 -3.57
C GLY A 558 32.82 -9.29 -2.86
N GLY A 559 33.54 -9.34 -1.74
CA GLY A 559 34.02 -8.15 -1.02
C GLY A 559 35.15 -7.43 -1.75
N VAL A 560 34.81 -6.46 -2.61
CA VAL A 560 35.77 -5.78 -3.49
C VAL A 560 36.83 -5.02 -2.68
N SER A 561 36.46 -4.48 -1.53
CA SER A 561 37.39 -3.78 -0.64
C SER A 561 38.58 -4.63 -0.18
N ASN A 562 38.47 -5.96 -0.19
CA ASN A 562 39.52 -6.89 0.24
C ASN A 562 40.72 -6.93 -0.71
N VAL A 563 40.52 -6.73 -2.03
CA VAL A 563 41.62 -6.86 -3.00
C VAL A 563 42.75 -5.85 -2.75
N SER A 564 42.42 -4.68 -2.17
CA SER A 564 43.34 -3.56 -1.98
C SER A 564 43.85 -3.37 -0.54
N PHE A 565 43.70 -4.36 0.34
CA PHE A 565 44.10 -4.22 1.74
C PHE A 565 45.60 -3.96 1.96
N ALA A 566 46.47 -4.36 1.05
CA ALA A 566 47.91 -4.04 1.10
C ALA A 566 48.19 -2.52 1.05
N PHE A 567 47.26 -1.70 0.53
CA PHE A 567 47.41 -0.27 0.33
C PHE A 567 46.50 0.58 1.25
N ARG A 568 46.11 0.06 2.42
CA ARG A 568 45.34 0.84 3.41
C ARG A 568 46.06 2.16 3.74
N GLY A 569 45.34 3.28 3.65
CA GLY A 569 45.88 4.63 3.81
C GLY A 569 46.19 5.37 2.51
N ASN A 570 46.20 4.68 1.35
CA ASN A 570 46.37 5.28 0.03
C ASN A 570 45.10 5.11 -0.83
N ASN A 571 44.06 5.90 -0.54
CA ASN A 571 42.76 5.76 -1.19
C ASN A 571 42.80 5.84 -2.73
N PRO A 572 43.53 6.78 -3.37
CA PRO A 572 43.59 6.83 -4.83
C PRO A 572 44.10 5.54 -5.48
N VAL A 573 45.10 4.89 -4.88
CA VAL A 573 45.61 3.58 -5.37
C VAL A 573 44.60 2.48 -5.12
N ARG A 574 43.92 2.47 -3.97
CA ARG A 574 42.87 1.48 -3.66
C ARG A 574 41.70 1.58 -4.62
N GLU A 575 41.21 2.79 -4.88
CA GLU A 575 40.12 3.06 -5.82
C GLU A 575 40.50 2.65 -7.25
N ALA A 576 41.74 2.90 -7.68
CA ALA A 576 42.25 2.40 -8.95
C ALA A 576 42.28 0.86 -9.02
N ILE A 577 42.73 0.20 -7.93
CA ILE A 577 42.69 -1.28 -7.81
C ILE A 577 41.25 -1.80 -7.93
N HIS A 578 40.30 -1.19 -7.23
CA HIS A 578 38.89 -1.57 -7.29
C HIS A 578 38.33 -1.44 -8.70
N ALA A 579 38.56 -0.31 -9.37
CA ALA A 579 38.05 -0.03 -10.70
C ALA A 579 38.62 -0.99 -11.76
N VAL A 580 39.93 -1.25 -11.75
CA VAL A 580 40.57 -2.21 -12.68
C VAL A 580 40.10 -3.64 -12.41
N PHE A 581 40.03 -4.05 -11.14
CA PHE A 581 39.53 -5.37 -10.77
C PHE A 581 38.09 -5.59 -11.23
N LEU A 582 37.20 -4.64 -10.93
CA LEU A 582 35.80 -4.69 -11.33
C LEU A 582 35.65 -4.69 -12.85
N TYR A 583 36.41 -3.88 -13.59
CA TYR A 583 36.38 -3.87 -15.06
C TYR A 583 36.60 -5.28 -15.64
N HIS A 584 37.62 -5.99 -15.18
CA HIS A 584 37.92 -7.34 -15.67
C HIS A 584 36.96 -8.40 -15.12
N ALA A 585 36.56 -8.31 -13.85
CA ALA A 585 35.66 -9.26 -13.21
C ALA A 585 34.24 -9.17 -13.81
N ILE A 586 33.70 -7.97 -14.02
CA ILE A 586 32.41 -7.74 -14.68
C ILE A 586 32.44 -8.31 -16.10
N LYS A 587 33.53 -8.07 -16.86
CA LYS A 587 33.71 -8.66 -18.19
C LYS A 587 33.76 -10.20 -18.18
N ALA A 588 34.23 -10.80 -17.08
CA ALA A 588 34.19 -12.25 -16.88
C ALA A 588 32.81 -12.77 -16.41
N GLY A 589 31.90 -11.87 -16.02
CA GLY A 589 30.53 -12.17 -15.63
C GLY A 589 30.22 -12.00 -14.13
N LEU A 590 30.98 -11.17 -13.41
CA LEU A 590 30.66 -10.80 -12.02
C LEU A 590 29.35 -10.01 -11.97
N ASP A 591 28.35 -10.52 -11.26
CA ASP A 591 27.01 -9.93 -11.24
C ASP A 591 26.88 -8.79 -10.22
N MET A 592 27.51 -8.92 -9.05
CA MET A 592 27.39 -7.94 -7.97
C MET A 592 28.69 -7.83 -7.15
N GLY A 593 28.82 -6.78 -6.34
CA GLY A 593 29.95 -6.63 -5.43
C GLY A 593 29.62 -5.79 -4.22
N ILE A 594 30.22 -6.15 -3.09
CA ILE A 594 30.16 -5.38 -1.84
C ILE A 594 31.20 -4.27 -1.94
N VAL A 595 30.71 -3.04 -2.13
CA VAL A 595 31.47 -1.85 -2.53
C VAL A 595 31.00 -0.61 -1.79
N ASN A 596 31.85 0.42 -1.77
CA ASN A 596 31.42 1.77 -1.45
C ASN A 596 30.86 2.45 -2.72
N ALA A 597 29.53 2.39 -2.89
CA ALA A 597 28.83 2.84 -4.11
C ALA A 597 29.20 4.27 -4.57
N GLY A 598 29.45 5.19 -3.62
CA GLY A 598 29.74 6.60 -3.93
C GLY A 598 31.18 6.91 -4.37
N THR A 599 32.10 5.93 -4.35
CA THR A 599 33.54 6.18 -4.62
C THR A 599 34.13 5.31 -5.74
N LEU A 600 33.29 4.71 -6.59
CA LEU A 600 33.77 3.91 -7.73
C LEU A 600 34.32 4.83 -8.83
N THR A 601 35.64 4.89 -8.97
CA THR A 601 36.32 5.60 -10.06
C THR A 601 36.03 4.95 -11.41
N VAL A 602 35.82 5.76 -12.45
CA VAL A 602 35.65 5.26 -13.81
C VAL A 602 36.99 4.75 -14.35
N TYR A 603 37.00 3.54 -14.94
CA TYR A 603 38.22 2.88 -15.43
C TYR A 603 39.09 3.74 -16.37
N ASP A 604 38.45 4.53 -17.23
CA ASP A 604 39.13 5.39 -18.20
C ASP A 604 39.65 6.71 -17.62
N GLU A 605 39.21 7.09 -16.42
CA GLU A 605 39.69 8.28 -15.71
C GLU A 605 40.95 8.00 -14.87
N ILE A 606 41.31 6.73 -14.69
CA ILE A 606 42.52 6.33 -13.97
C ILE A 606 43.75 6.75 -14.80
N PRO A 607 44.74 7.45 -14.21
CA PRO A 607 45.97 7.81 -14.89
C PRO A 607 46.63 6.59 -15.56
N ALA A 608 46.96 6.70 -16.85
CA ALA A 608 47.40 5.56 -17.67
C ALA A 608 48.54 4.75 -17.03
N GLN A 609 49.53 5.42 -16.43
CA GLN A 609 50.63 4.76 -15.74
C GLN A 609 50.16 3.94 -14.52
N LEU A 610 49.27 4.50 -13.70
CA LEU A 610 48.72 3.81 -12.53
C LEU A 610 47.84 2.63 -12.97
N ARG A 611 47.00 2.83 -13.99
CA ARG A 611 46.13 1.80 -14.56
C ARG A 611 46.93 0.60 -15.05
N GLU A 612 47.99 0.82 -15.82
CA GLU A 612 48.88 -0.25 -16.30
C GLU A 612 49.49 -1.05 -15.14
N ARG A 613 50.00 -0.39 -14.09
CA ARG A 613 50.62 -1.10 -12.95
C ARG A 613 49.61 -1.87 -12.12
N VAL A 614 48.40 -1.36 -11.99
CA VAL A 614 47.31 -2.08 -11.34
C VAL A 614 46.86 -3.28 -12.18
N GLU A 615 46.75 -3.14 -13.51
CA GLU A 615 46.46 -4.27 -14.40
C GLU A 615 47.53 -5.36 -14.32
N ASP A 616 48.81 -4.97 -14.29
CA ASP A 616 49.94 -5.90 -14.15
C ASP A 616 49.80 -6.76 -12.89
N VAL A 617 49.38 -6.16 -11.77
CA VAL A 617 49.15 -6.84 -10.48
C VAL A 617 47.89 -7.70 -10.52
N ILE A 618 46.75 -7.16 -10.97
CA ILE A 618 45.47 -7.88 -10.94
C ILE A 618 45.46 -9.10 -11.85
N LEU A 619 46.08 -8.98 -13.03
CA LEU A 619 46.11 -10.03 -14.04
C LEU A 619 47.40 -10.85 -14.00
N ASN A 620 48.28 -10.58 -13.04
CA ASN A 620 49.56 -11.27 -12.87
C ASN A 620 50.36 -11.36 -14.20
N ARG A 621 50.45 -10.24 -14.95
CA ARG A 621 51.04 -10.23 -16.31
C ARG A 621 52.57 -10.36 -16.31
N ARG A 622 53.21 -10.16 -15.16
CA ARG A 622 54.67 -10.06 -15.00
C ARG A 622 55.10 -10.34 -13.55
N GLU A 623 56.32 -10.84 -13.38
CA GLU A 623 56.87 -11.22 -12.06
C GLU A 623 57.14 -10.01 -11.13
N ASP A 624 57.60 -8.89 -11.67
CA ASP A 624 57.93 -7.66 -10.92
C ASP A 624 56.73 -6.68 -10.78
N ALA A 625 55.49 -7.16 -10.96
CA ALA A 625 54.28 -6.32 -10.93
C ALA A 625 54.10 -5.56 -9.61
N THR A 626 54.27 -6.27 -8.49
CA THR A 626 54.09 -5.72 -7.13
C THR A 626 55.10 -4.62 -6.83
N GLU A 627 56.38 -4.85 -7.14
CA GLU A 627 57.46 -3.87 -6.94
C GLU A 627 57.18 -2.58 -7.74
N ARG A 628 56.80 -2.73 -9.01
CA ARG A 628 56.46 -1.61 -9.90
C ARG A 628 55.28 -0.77 -9.42
N LEU A 629 54.29 -1.38 -8.79
CA LEU A 629 53.15 -0.65 -8.22
C LEU A 629 53.56 0.08 -6.94
N LEU A 630 54.36 -0.57 -6.09
CA LEU A 630 54.89 0.03 -4.85
C LEU A 630 55.80 1.23 -5.14
N ASP A 631 56.60 1.20 -6.22
CA ASP A 631 57.47 2.31 -6.61
C ASP A 631 56.69 3.59 -6.94
N ILE A 632 55.51 3.45 -7.54
CA ILE A 632 54.70 4.61 -7.95
C ILE A 632 53.62 4.99 -6.94
N ALA A 633 53.21 4.07 -6.05
CA ALA A 633 52.13 4.30 -5.09
C ALA A 633 52.34 5.56 -4.20
N PRO A 634 53.55 5.88 -3.70
CA PRO A 634 53.81 7.11 -2.96
C PRO A 634 53.52 8.40 -3.74
N ASN A 635 53.63 8.38 -5.07
CA ASN A 635 53.37 9.56 -5.92
C ASN A 635 51.90 9.96 -5.96
N TYR A 636 51.02 9.06 -5.51
CA TYR A 636 49.57 9.26 -5.43
C TYR A 636 49.07 9.43 -3.98
N HIS A 637 49.98 9.35 -2.99
CA HIS A 637 49.66 9.64 -1.59
C HIS A 637 49.32 11.13 -1.43
N GLY A 638 48.14 11.43 -0.87
CA GLY A 638 47.73 12.81 -0.55
C GLY A 638 47.05 13.58 -1.69
N LYS A 639 46.89 13.01 -2.89
CA LYS A 639 46.05 13.56 -3.97
C LYS A 639 44.60 13.06 -3.93
N GLY A 640 44.11 12.71 -2.75
CA GLY A 640 42.67 12.51 -2.57
C GLY A 640 42.00 13.84 -2.82
N GLN A 641 41.29 13.96 -3.95
CA GLN A 641 40.25 14.95 -4.06
C GLN A 641 39.38 14.75 -2.82
N LYS A 642 39.37 15.74 -1.93
CA LYS A 642 38.18 15.98 -1.14
C LYS A 642 37.11 16.28 -2.18
N THR A 643 36.42 15.25 -2.65
CA THR A 643 35.04 15.41 -3.03
C THR A 643 34.36 15.85 -1.74
N ASP A 644 34.34 17.17 -1.53
CA ASP A 644 33.35 17.83 -0.72
C ASP A 644 32.01 17.49 -1.37
N ALA A 645 31.53 16.26 -1.15
CA ALA A 645 30.13 15.91 -1.24
C ALA A 645 29.41 16.51 -0.02
N LYS A 646 29.62 17.80 0.23
CA LYS A 646 28.49 18.63 0.58
C LYS A 646 27.85 18.91 -0.76
N ALA A 647 26.95 18.02 -1.17
CA ALA A 647 25.81 18.50 -1.94
C ALA A 647 25.29 19.68 -1.13
N THR A 648 25.54 20.89 -1.62
CA THR A 648 24.99 22.10 -1.04
C THR A 648 23.50 21.92 -1.24
N GLU A 649 22.85 21.38 -0.22
CA GLU A 649 21.42 21.21 -0.15
C GLU A 649 20.79 22.56 -0.53
N GLU A 650 20.31 22.68 -1.77
CA GLU A 650 19.85 23.94 -2.35
C GLU A 650 18.77 24.58 -1.45
N TRP A 651 17.96 23.73 -0.81
CA TRP A 651 16.96 24.09 0.17
C TRP A 651 17.51 24.78 1.44
N ARG A 652 18.80 24.61 1.79
CA ARG A 652 19.41 25.36 2.91
C ARG A 652 19.47 26.86 2.64
N SER A 653 19.40 27.27 1.38
CA SER A 653 19.34 28.69 1.00
C SER A 653 17.94 29.31 1.13
N TRP A 654 16.90 28.50 1.38
CA TRP A 654 15.51 28.97 1.52
C TRP A 654 15.23 29.67 2.85
N PRO A 655 14.15 30.48 2.95
CA PRO A 655 13.67 31.04 4.22
C PRO A 655 13.39 29.96 5.27
N VAL A 656 13.56 30.30 6.56
CA VAL A 656 13.49 29.33 7.68
C VAL A 656 12.17 28.58 7.72
N GLU A 657 11.04 29.22 7.41
CA GLU A 657 9.72 28.58 7.36
C GLU A 657 9.67 27.49 6.28
N LYS A 658 10.24 27.78 5.10
CA LYS A 658 10.32 26.80 4.00
C LYS A 658 11.30 25.68 4.28
N ARG A 659 12.37 25.95 5.03
CA ARG A 659 13.30 24.90 5.50
C ARG A 659 12.66 23.99 6.53
N LEU A 660 11.90 24.54 7.48
CA LEU A 660 11.13 23.77 8.47
C LEU A 660 10.03 22.92 7.81
N GLU A 661 9.29 23.49 6.85
CA GLU A 661 8.32 22.75 6.02
C GLU A 661 8.99 21.60 5.26
N HIS A 662 10.10 21.87 4.56
CA HIS A 662 10.85 20.84 3.84
C HIS A 662 11.39 19.76 4.78
N ALA A 663 11.96 20.15 5.93
CA ALA A 663 12.46 19.21 6.91
C ALA A 663 11.34 18.32 7.48
N LEU A 664 10.14 18.87 7.70
CA LEU A 664 8.97 18.09 8.13
C LEU A 664 8.51 17.12 7.03
N VAL A 665 8.35 17.57 5.79
CA VAL A 665 7.90 16.71 4.67
C VAL A 665 8.91 15.62 4.34
N ALA A 666 10.21 15.95 4.33
CA ALA A 666 11.28 14.98 4.04
C ALA A 666 11.73 14.17 5.27
N GLY A 667 11.29 14.55 6.47
CA GLY A 667 11.65 13.89 7.73
C GLY A 667 13.13 14.08 8.13
N ILE A 668 13.69 15.26 7.90
CA ILE A 668 15.11 15.58 8.15
C ILE A 668 15.28 16.16 9.57
N THR A 669 16.09 15.51 10.41
CA THR A 669 16.35 15.93 11.79
C THR A 669 17.69 16.65 11.99
N VAL A 670 18.57 16.68 10.99
CA VAL A 670 19.97 17.12 11.12
C VAL A 670 20.09 18.61 11.45
N HIS A 671 19.28 19.46 10.82
CA HIS A 671 19.34 20.92 10.97
C HIS A 671 18.20 21.51 11.81
N ILE A 672 17.31 20.65 12.33
CA ILE A 672 16.06 21.10 12.93
C ILE A 672 16.27 22.01 14.15
N ASP A 673 17.28 21.75 14.99
CA ASP A 673 17.57 22.58 16.16
C ASP A 673 18.03 23.99 15.74
N THR A 674 18.83 24.08 14.68
CA THR A 674 19.32 25.36 14.13
C THR A 674 18.20 26.15 13.46
N ASP A 675 17.38 25.49 12.64
CA ASP A 675 16.26 26.14 11.96
C ASP A 675 15.16 26.56 12.95
N THR A 676 14.92 25.75 13.99
CA THR A 676 13.97 26.09 15.07
C THR A 676 14.48 27.27 15.90
N ALA A 677 15.79 27.35 16.16
CA ALA A 677 16.40 28.50 16.82
C ALA A 677 16.25 29.79 16.01
N GLU A 678 16.48 29.72 14.69
CA GLU A 678 16.34 30.86 13.79
C GLU A 678 14.87 31.31 13.72
N ALA A 679 13.92 30.39 13.60
CA ALA A 679 12.50 30.71 13.62
C ALA A 679 12.07 31.33 14.96
N LEU A 680 12.59 30.82 16.08
CA LEU A 680 12.34 31.41 17.41
C LEU A 680 12.88 32.84 17.51
N ALA A 681 14.09 33.10 16.99
CA ALA A 681 14.67 34.44 16.97
C ALA A 681 13.85 35.42 16.12
N GLN A 682 13.25 34.96 15.02
CA GLN A 682 12.40 35.79 14.16
C GLN A 682 10.99 36.02 14.72
N MET A 683 10.39 35.00 15.34
CA MET A 683 8.98 35.02 15.77
C MET A 683 8.78 35.40 17.25
N GLY A 684 9.87 35.51 18.01
CA GLY A 684 9.94 36.05 19.37
C GLY A 684 9.34 35.18 20.47
N ARG A 685 8.36 34.32 20.16
CA ARG A 685 7.72 33.40 21.11
C ARG A 685 7.78 31.96 20.61
N PRO A 686 8.17 30.98 21.46
CA PRO A 686 8.13 29.56 21.13
C PRO A 686 6.76 29.09 20.60
N LEU A 687 5.67 29.60 21.17
CA LEU A 687 4.31 29.24 20.75
C LEU A 687 4.05 29.60 19.28
N ASN A 688 4.55 30.75 18.82
CA ASN A 688 4.38 31.21 17.44
C ASN A 688 5.13 30.34 16.44
N VAL A 689 6.27 29.76 16.84
CA VAL A 689 7.03 28.82 15.99
C VAL A 689 6.27 27.49 15.84
N ILE A 690 5.63 27.03 16.91
CA ILE A 690 4.80 25.82 16.91
C ILE A 690 3.55 26.03 16.06
N GLU A 691 2.75 27.06 16.38
CA GLU A 691 1.47 27.34 15.70
C GLU A 691 1.64 27.89 14.27
N GLY A 692 2.83 28.41 13.92
CA GLY A 692 3.15 28.93 12.60
C GLY A 692 3.82 27.89 11.70
N PRO A 693 5.14 27.99 11.45
CA PRO A 693 5.84 27.21 10.41
C PRO A 693 5.80 25.70 10.65
N LEU A 694 5.83 25.25 11.91
CA LEU A 694 5.80 23.83 12.23
C LEU A 694 4.42 23.20 11.95
N MET A 695 3.34 23.85 12.37
CA MET A 695 1.97 23.41 12.04
C MET A 695 1.64 23.53 10.56
N ALA A 696 2.13 24.57 9.88
CA ALA A 696 1.99 24.70 8.42
C ALA A 696 2.64 23.52 7.68
N GLY A 697 3.86 23.12 8.08
CA GLY A 697 4.52 21.94 7.53
C GLY A 697 3.76 20.63 7.81
N MET A 698 3.19 20.47 9.01
CA MET A 698 2.37 19.31 9.35
C MET A 698 1.05 19.24 8.57
N ASN A 699 0.44 20.37 8.24
CA ASN A 699 -0.73 20.41 7.35
C ASN A 699 -0.39 19.91 5.95
N VAL A 700 0.79 20.28 5.41
CA VAL A 700 1.28 19.78 4.11
C VAL A 700 1.51 18.26 4.16
N VAL A 701 2.10 17.74 5.23
CA VAL A 701 2.25 16.28 5.46
C VAL A 701 0.88 15.59 5.46
N GLY A 702 -0.11 16.20 6.11
CA GLY A 702 -1.50 15.72 6.11
C GLY A 702 -2.14 15.70 4.72
N ASP A 703 -2.01 16.78 3.96
CA ASP A 703 -2.52 16.88 2.59
C ASP A 703 -1.85 15.86 1.65
N LEU A 704 -0.54 15.63 1.79
CA LEU A 704 0.20 14.62 1.02
C LEU A 704 -0.22 13.19 1.37
N PHE A 705 -0.45 12.89 2.65
CA PHE A 705 -0.96 11.59 3.09
C PHE A 705 -2.39 11.33 2.60
N GLY A 706 -3.29 12.31 2.76
CA GLY A 706 -4.67 12.23 2.28
C GLY A 706 -4.79 12.11 0.76
N ALA A 707 -3.83 12.65 0.00
CA ALA A 707 -3.74 12.49 -1.45
C ALA A 707 -3.04 11.20 -1.90
N GLY A 708 -2.63 10.31 -0.99
CA GLY A 708 -1.91 9.08 -1.29
C GLY A 708 -0.47 9.28 -1.81
N LYS A 709 0.08 10.49 -1.68
CA LYS A 709 1.45 10.86 -2.12
C LYS A 709 2.50 10.62 -1.04
N MET A 710 2.07 10.39 0.20
CA MET A 710 2.91 10.11 1.36
C MET A 710 2.30 8.95 2.14
N PHE A 711 3.14 8.10 2.73
CA PHE A 711 2.68 6.87 3.40
C PHE A 711 2.94 6.92 4.90
N LEU A 712 2.30 6.03 5.67
CA LEU A 712 2.33 6.06 7.13
C LEU A 712 3.75 6.14 7.75
N PRO A 713 4.76 5.36 7.32
CA PRO A 713 6.10 5.49 7.89
C PRO A 713 6.74 6.87 7.63
N GLN A 714 6.44 7.50 6.49
CA GLN A 714 6.91 8.87 6.20
C GLN A 714 6.23 9.89 7.10
N VAL A 715 4.92 9.72 7.39
CA VAL A 715 4.19 10.57 8.34
C VAL A 715 4.79 10.46 9.75
N VAL A 716 5.12 9.25 10.20
CA VAL A 716 5.80 9.02 11.49
C VAL A 716 7.16 9.71 11.53
N LYS A 717 7.91 9.70 10.40
CA LYS A 717 9.19 10.41 10.25
C LYS A 717 9.01 11.93 10.39
N SER A 718 8.01 12.52 9.72
CA SER A 718 7.66 13.94 9.87
C SER A 718 7.34 14.31 11.32
N ALA A 719 6.59 13.43 12.00
CA ALA A 719 6.22 13.63 13.39
C ALA A 719 7.42 13.61 14.35
N ARG A 720 8.50 12.88 14.02
CA ARG A 720 9.78 12.93 14.77
C ARG A 720 10.49 14.28 14.61
N VAL A 721 10.50 14.82 13.40
CA VAL A 721 11.06 16.16 13.14
C VAL A 721 10.30 17.22 13.93
N MET A 722 8.96 17.15 13.91
CA MET A 722 8.07 18.01 14.71
C MET A 722 8.42 17.93 16.20
N LYS A 723 8.51 16.72 16.75
CA LYS A 723 8.83 16.50 18.17
C LYS A 723 10.21 17.05 18.54
N LYS A 724 11.23 16.85 17.70
CA LYS A 724 12.58 17.36 17.95
C LYS A 724 12.60 18.89 17.97
N ALA A 725 11.90 19.54 17.04
CA ALA A 725 11.72 20.99 17.05
C ALA A 725 11.02 21.48 18.34
N VAL A 726 9.93 20.83 18.76
CA VAL A 726 9.22 21.17 20.00
C VAL A 726 10.10 20.94 21.24
N ALA A 727 10.89 19.87 21.27
CA ALA A 727 11.83 19.60 22.36
C ALA A 727 12.92 20.67 22.47
N TYR A 728 13.42 21.20 21.34
CA TYR A 728 14.33 22.34 21.34
C TYR A 728 13.67 23.60 21.93
N LEU A 729 12.39 23.84 21.65
CA LEU A 729 11.63 24.98 22.18
C LEU A 729 11.25 24.83 23.65
N GLN A 730 11.35 23.62 24.22
CA GLN A 730 10.84 23.32 25.56
C GLN A 730 11.53 24.11 26.70
N PRO A 731 12.87 24.28 26.73
CA PRO A 731 13.53 25.13 27.72
C PRO A 731 13.12 26.60 27.60
N TYR A 732 12.84 27.08 26.38
CA TYR A 732 12.38 28.46 26.14
C TYR A 732 10.93 28.65 26.57
N LEU A 733 10.07 27.68 26.29
CA LEU A 733 8.72 27.58 26.86
C LEU A 733 8.80 27.59 28.39
N GLU A 734 9.76 26.89 29.01
CA GLU A 734 9.96 26.88 30.46
C GLU A 734 10.50 28.19 31.02
N SER A 735 11.32 28.92 30.26
CA SER A 735 11.78 30.26 30.63
C SER A 735 10.66 31.32 30.54
N GLU A 736 9.73 31.19 29.58
CA GLU A 736 8.49 31.98 29.55
C GLU A 736 7.51 31.55 30.66
N LYS A 737 7.61 30.32 31.18
CA LYS A 737 6.77 29.79 32.27
C LYS A 737 7.08 30.35 33.66
N LEU A 738 8.10 31.20 33.82
CA LEU A 738 8.23 32.02 35.04
C LEU A 738 7.07 33.03 35.19
N ASP A 739 6.28 33.27 34.14
CA ASP A 739 5.05 34.07 34.17
C ASP A 739 3.74 33.28 33.93
N CYS A 740 3.75 32.01 33.52
CA CYS A 740 2.54 31.16 33.39
C CYS A 740 2.90 29.66 33.40
N GLY A 741 2.35 28.88 34.34
CA GLY A 741 2.72 27.47 34.56
C GLY A 741 2.49 26.51 33.38
N THR A 742 3.32 25.47 33.32
CA THR A 742 3.23 24.36 32.35
C THR A 742 1.87 23.65 32.45
N GLN A 743 1.05 23.74 31.40
CA GLN A 743 -0.05 22.82 31.17
C GLN A 743 0.16 22.10 29.83
N THR A 744 -0.06 20.79 29.80
CA THR A 744 -0.27 20.01 28.56
C THR A 744 -1.34 20.69 27.71
N GLN A 745 -1.27 20.64 26.36
CA GLN A 745 -2.30 21.29 25.52
C GLN A 745 -3.72 20.75 25.75
N GLY A 746 -3.82 19.52 26.28
CA GLY A 746 -5.05 18.89 26.74
C GLY A 746 -4.84 17.37 26.89
N ARG A 747 -5.74 16.70 27.60
CA ARG A 747 -5.83 15.25 27.74
C ARG A 747 -6.88 14.72 26.77
N ILE A 748 -6.47 13.83 25.87
CA ILE A 748 -7.36 13.25 24.87
C ILE A 748 -7.46 11.76 25.15
N LEU A 749 -8.66 11.28 25.42
CA LEU A 749 -8.93 9.85 25.55
C LEU A 749 -9.33 9.29 24.20
N LEU A 750 -8.67 8.23 23.74
CA LEU A 750 -8.98 7.54 22.50
C LEU A 750 -9.42 6.10 22.78
N ALA A 751 -10.47 5.65 22.11
CA ALA A 751 -10.97 4.28 22.23
C ALA A 751 -11.51 3.78 20.89
N THR A 752 -11.24 2.51 20.56
CA THR A 752 -12.02 1.82 19.53
C THR A 752 -13.22 1.23 20.22
N VAL A 753 -14.41 1.56 19.73
CA VAL A 753 -15.67 1.21 20.41
C VAL A 753 -15.89 -0.30 20.46
N LYS A 754 -16.76 -0.74 21.38
CA LYS A 754 -17.11 -2.15 21.57
C LYS A 754 -17.54 -2.80 20.25
N GLY A 755 -17.10 -4.03 20.05
CA GLY A 755 -17.38 -4.82 18.84
C GLY A 755 -16.39 -4.60 17.70
N ASP A 756 -15.40 -3.71 17.88
CA ASP A 756 -14.42 -3.40 16.85
C ASP A 756 -12.99 -3.60 17.36
N VAL A 757 -12.27 -4.47 16.65
CA VAL A 757 -10.88 -4.88 16.93
C VAL A 757 -9.86 -4.07 16.14
N HIS A 758 -10.29 -3.16 15.26
CA HIS A 758 -9.39 -2.41 14.40
C HIS A 758 -8.93 -1.12 15.08
N ASP A 759 -7.69 -1.06 15.56
CA ASP A 759 -7.11 0.13 16.18
C ASP A 759 -6.13 0.90 15.31
N ILE A 760 -5.89 0.49 14.06
CA ILE A 760 -4.84 1.10 13.22
C ILE A 760 -5.07 2.62 13.11
N GLY A 761 -6.27 3.06 12.71
CA GLY A 761 -6.60 4.48 12.61
C GLY A 761 -6.49 5.24 13.93
N LYS A 762 -7.00 4.65 15.03
CA LYS A 762 -6.90 5.21 16.38
C LYS A 762 -5.46 5.39 16.82
N ASN A 763 -4.62 4.37 16.61
CA ASN A 763 -3.22 4.40 16.96
C ASN A 763 -2.55 5.55 16.22
N ILE A 764 -2.77 5.69 14.91
CA ILE A 764 -2.25 6.81 14.10
C ILE A 764 -2.72 8.18 14.64
N VAL A 765 -4.01 8.33 15.01
CA VAL A 765 -4.51 9.58 15.62
C VAL A 765 -3.80 9.85 16.95
N GLY A 766 -3.64 8.83 17.79
CA GLY A 766 -2.93 8.92 19.06
C GLY A 766 -1.47 9.33 18.87
N VAL A 767 -0.80 8.73 17.88
CA VAL A 767 0.55 9.09 17.43
C VAL A 767 0.63 10.57 17.08
N VAL A 768 -0.24 11.04 16.18
CA VAL A 768 -0.22 12.41 15.67
C VAL A 768 -0.53 13.44 16.77
N LEU A 769 -1.48 13.14 17.66
CA LEU A 769 -1.82 14.00 18.80
C LEU A 769 -0.67 14.07 19.83
N GLN A 770 -0.04 12.93 20.16
CA GLN A 770 1.14 12.91 21.05
C GLN A 770 2.30 13.73 20.48
N CYS A 771 2.49 13.71 19.15
CA CYS A 771 3.49 14.55 18.47
C CYS A 771 3.23 16.05 18.57
N ASN A 772 2.01 16.46 18.97
CA ASN A 772 1.62 17.86 19.16
C ASN A 772 1.42 18.22 20.66
N ASN A 773 2.11 17.50 21.55
CA ASN A 773 2.13 17.78 23.00
C ASN A 773 0.77 17.62 23.71
N TYR A 774 -0.14 16.81 23.14
CA TYR A 774 -1.34 16.31 23.82
C TYR A 774 -1.01 15.07 24.64
N GLN A 775 -1.62 14.94 25.82
CA GLN A 775 -1.56 13.72 26.61
C GLN A 775 -2.65 12.76 26.12
N VAL A 776 -2.27 11.72 25.37
CA VAL A 776 -3.20 10.73 24.86
C VAL A 776 -3.33 9.54 25.82
N ILE A 777 -4.55 9.27 26.28
CA ILE A 777 -4.91 8.04 26.99
C ILE A 777 -5.58 7.11 26.00
N ASP A 778 -4.88 6.06 25.58
CA ASP A 778 -5.41 5.07 24.66
C ASP A 778 -5.97 3.87 25.43
N LEU A 779 -7.27 3.61 25.30
CA LEU A 779 -7.94 2.50 25.96
C LEU A 779 -7.89 1.18 25.18
N GLY A 780 -7.36 1.20 23.96
CA GLY A 780 -7.23 0.03 23.09
C GLY A 780 -8.48 -0.24 22.25
N VAL A 781 -8.69 -1.52 21.94
CA VAL A 781 -9.79 -2.02 21.11
C VAL A 781 -10.94 -2.57 21.93
N MET A 782 -12.10 -2.74 21.29
CA MET A 782 -13.28 -3.36 21.89
C MET A 782 -13.71 -2.74 23.23
N VAL A 783 -13.53 -1.43 23.38
CA VAL A 783 -13.70 -0.79 24.68
C VAL A 783 -15.20 -0.55 24.97
N PRO A 784 -15.76 -1.12 26.05
CA PRO A 784 -17.15 -0.89 26.41
C PRO A 784 -17.42 0.58 26.75
N THR A 785 -18.62 1.07 26.41
CA THR A 785 -19.06 2.45 26.70
C THR A 785 -18.79 2.84 28.16
N ASP A 786 -19.15 2.01 29.14
CA ASP A 786 -18.93 2.32 30.57
C ASP A 786 -17.46 2.55 30.92
N LYS A 787 -16.56 1.74 30.34
CA LYS A 787 -15.11 1.87 30.56
C LYS A 787 -14.55 3.14 29.91
N ILE A 788 -15.04 3.52 28.73
CA ILE A 788 -14.67 4.77 28.06
C ILE A 788 -15.02 5.96 28.97
N LEU A 789 -16.24 5.98 29.51
CA LEU A 789 -16.73 7.08 30.33
C LEU A 789 -16.06 7.12 31.71
N GLN A 790 -15.87 5.97 32.34
CA GLN A 790 -15.14 5.87 33.61
C GLN A 790 -13.71 6.38 33.45
N ALA A 791 -12.97 5.89 32.45
CA ALA A 791 -11.61 6.33 32.20
C ALA A 791 -11.52 7.82 31.83
N ALA A 792 -12.52 8.35 31.12
CA ALA A 792 -12.57 9.79 30.82
C ALA A 792 -12.70 10.63 32.09
N GLN A 793 -13.47 10.18 33.09
CA GLN A 793 -13.58 10.85 34.39
C GLN A 793 -12.30 10.66 35.23
N GLU A 794 -11.78 9.43 35.32
CA GLU A 794 -10.59 9.10 36.11
C GLU A 794 -9.35 9.89 35.65
N HIS A 795 -9.12 9.93 34.34
CA HIS A 795 -7.99 10.64 33.76
C HIS A 795 -8.25 12.15 33.55
N LYS A 796 -9.47 12.62 33.83
CA LYS A 796 -9.93 13.98 33.55
C LYS A 796 -9.63 14.37 32.11
N ALA A 797 -10.14 13.58 31.16
CA ALA A 797 -9.99 13.83 29.74
C ALA A 797 -10.69 15.15 29.37
N ASP A 798 -10.02 15.95 28.54
CA ASP A 798 -10.54 17.19 27.98
C ASP A 798 -11.31 16.93 26.67
N ILE A 799 -10.93 15.90 25.91
CA ILE A 799 -11.60 15.42 24.68
C ILE A 799 -11.73 13.89 24.73
N ILE A 800 -12.83 13.35 24.22
CA ILE A 800 -13.02 11.91 23.97
C ILE A 800 -13.07 11.68 22.46
N GLY A 801 -12.22 10.79 21.94
CA GLY A 801 -12.21 10.37 20.54
C GLY A 801 -12.55 8.90 20.38
N LEU A 802 -13.48 8.62 19.48
CA LEU A 802 -13.95 7.27 19.17
C LEU A 802 -13.51 6.86 17.77
N SER A 803 -13.02 5.63 17.65
CA SER A 803 -12.65 5.01 16.37
C SER A 803 -13.53 3.81 16.04
N GLY A 804 -13.84 3.65 14.76
CA GLY A 804 -14.63 2.54 14.24
C GLY A 804 -14.39 2.31 12.74
N LEU A 805 -14.15 1.05 12.38
CA LEU A 805 -13.89 0.58 11.02
C LEU A 805 -15.00 -0.33 10.49
N ILE A 806 -15.83 -0.91 11.35
CA ILE A 806 -16.96 -1.74 10.93
C ILE A 806 -18.29 -1.01 11.14
N THR A 807 -19.31 -1.40 10.39
CA THR A 807 -20.66 -0.79 10.46
C THR A 807 -21.27 -0.86 11.87
N PRO A 808 -21.15 -1.97 12.65
CA PRO A 808 -21.62 -2.02 14.04
C PRO A 808 -21.00 -0.97 14.96
N SER A 809 -19.77 -0.53 14.68
CA SER A 809 -19.07 0.49 15.47
C SER A 809 -19.80 1.83 15.43
N LEU A 810 -20.48 2.14 14.32
CA LEU A 810 -21.24 3.38 14.17
C LEU A 810 -22.39 3.47 15.17
N ASP A 811 -23.10 2.35 15.39
CA ASP A 811 -24.19 2.28 16.37
C ASP A 811 -23.65 2.37 17.80
N GLU A 812 -22.51 1.75 18.09
CA GLU A 812 -21.87 1.88 19.41
C GLU A 812 -21.37 3.30 19.67
N MET A 813 -20.84 4.02 18.66
CA MET A 813 -20.51 5.44 18.80
C MET A 813 -21.75 6.30 19.13
N SER A 814 -22.89 5.98 18.50
CA SER A 814 -24.17 6.60 18.84
C SER A 814 -24.60 6.29 20.28
N ASN A 815 -24.36 5.06 20.75
CA ASN A 815 -24.60 4.66 22.14
C ASN A 815 -23.72 5.45 23.13
N VAL A 816 -22.41 5.59 22.86
CA VAL A 816 -21.51 6.41 23.68
C VAL A 816 -22.02 7.85 23.76
N ALA A 817 -22.44 8.46 22.64
CA ALA A 817 -22.99 9.82 22.63
C ALA A 817 -24.24 9.96 23.52
N LYS A 818 -25.18 9.00 23.46
CA LYS A 818 -26.37 8.96 24.32
C LYS A 818 -26.00 8.87 25.79
N GLU A 819 -25.03 8.01 26.11
CA GLU A 819 -24.63 7.75 27.48
C GLU A 819 -23.82 8.91 28.07
N MET A 820 -22.96 9.55 27.27
CA MET A 820 -22.31 10.82 27.62
C MET A 820 -23.34 11.90 27.98
N HIS A 821 -24.43 12.01 27.23
CA HIS A 821 -25.52 12.94 27.55
C HIS A 821 -26.23 12.57 28.85
N ARG A 822 -26.59 11.28 29.03
CA ARG A 822 -27.27 10.77 30.23
C ARG A 822 -26.47 11.03 31.51
N GLN A 823 -25.14 10.89 31.44
CA GLN A 823 -24.23 11.11 32.57
C GLN A 823 -23.73 12.57 32.72
N GLY A 824 -24.19 13.49 31.86
CA GLY A 824 -23.89 14.92 31.97
C GLY A 824 -22.48 15.32 31.56
N PHE A 825 -21.84 14.58 30.65
CA PHE A 825 -20.54 14.98 30.06
C PHE A 825 -20.68 16.27 29.24
N THR A 826 -19.59 17.03 29.17
CA THR A 826 -19.53 18.31 28.41
C THR A 826 -18.31 18.41 27.49
N GLN A 827 -17.40 17.44 27.58
CA GLN A 827 -16.21 17.30 26.76
C GLN A 827 -16.58 17.15 25.28
N PRO A 828 -15.80 17.69 24.34
CA PRO A 828 -15.96 17.42 22.92
C PRO A 828 -15.80 15.92 22.61
N LEU A 829 -16.61 15.44 21.67
CA LEU A 829 -16.62 14.08 21.13
C LEU A 829 -16.09 14.10 19.70
N LEU A 830 -14.96 13.43 19.45
CA LEU A 830 -14.39 13.25 18.11
C LEU A 830 -14.80 11.88 17.54
N ILE A 831 -15.27 11.87 16.30
CA ILE A 831 -15.69 10.65 15.59
C ILE A 831 -14.76 10.43 14.40
N GLY A 832 -14.11 9.27 14.30
CA GLY A 832 -13.24 8.92 13.18
C GLY A 832 -13.18 7.42 12.89
N GLY A 833 -12.53 7.06 11.78
CA GLY A 833 -12.39 5.68 11.31
C GLY A 833 -13.01 5.44 9.93
N ALA A 834 -12.62 4.37 9.25
CA ALA A 834 -12.84 4.19 7.80
C ALA A 834 -14.32 4.15 7.37
N THR A 835 -15.22 3.71 8.25
CA THR A 835 -16.68 3.68 7.99
C THR A 835 -17.41 4.91 8.51
N THR A 836 -16.72 5.81 9.22
CA THR A 836 -17.34 7.03 9.74
C THR A 836 -17.40 8.11 8.67
N SER A 837 -18.39 8.99 8.77
CA SER A 837 -18.57 10.09 7.82
C SER A 837 -19.16 11.33 8.48
N LYS A 838 -19.02 12.47 7.79
CA LYS A 838 -19.63 13.73 8.21
C LYS A 838 -21.16 13.60 8.24
N LEU A 839 -21.75 12.96 7.23
CA LEU A 839 -23.20 12.75 7.13
C LEU A 839 -23.73 11.88 8.27
N HIS A 840 -23.09 10.74 8.54
CA HIS A 840 -23.51 9.84 9.61
C HIS A 840 -23.41 10.53 10.98
N THR A 841 -22.29 11.20 11.25
CA THR A 841 -22.09 11.94 12.50
C THR A 841 -23.18 12.99 12.72
N ALA A 842 -23.52 13.76 11.68
CA ALA A 842 -24.56 14.78 11.74
C ALA A 842 -25.98 14.22 11.96
N ILE A 843 -26.27 13.00 11.52
CA ILE A 843 -27.63 12.42 11.57
C ILE A 843 -27.82 11.48 12.76
N LYS A 844 -26.81 10.67 13.09
CA LYS A 844 -26.95 9.52 13.99
C LYS A 844 -26.19 9.66 15.31
N ILE A 845 -25.24 10.58 15.42
CA ILE A 845 -24.41 10.73 16.63
C ILE A 845 -24.66 12.08 17.30
N GLU A 846 -24.39 13.19 16.62
CA GLU A 846 -24.50 14.54 17.19
C GLU A 846 -25.88 14.85 17.81
N PRO A 847 -27.03 14.42 17.24
CA PRO A 847 -28.33 14.67 17.87
C PRO A 847 -28.52 14.03 19.25
N HIS A 848 -27.69 13.06 19.63
CA HIS A 848 -27.77 12.38 20.91
C HIS A 848 -26.89 12.98 22.00
N TYR A 849 -26.03 13.96 21.67
CA TYR A 849 -25.12 14.59 22.64
C TYR A 849 -25.10 16.12 22.51
N GLN A 850 -25.33 16.81 23.63
CA GLN A 850 -25.39 18.29 23.65
C GLN A 850 -24.00 18.97 23.62
N GLY A 851 -22.91 18.24 23.84
CA GLY A 851 -21.55 18.77 23.70
C GLY A 851 -21.11 18.88 22.24
N PRO A 852 -19.96 19.51 21.96
CA PRO A 852 -19.41 19.54 20.59
C PRO A 852 -19.14 18.12 20.10
N THR A 853 -19.74 17.72 18.97
CA THR A 853 -19.47 16.44 18.30
C THR A 853 -18.91 16.73 16.92
N VAL A 854 -17.71 16.23 16.61
CA VAL A 854 -16.98 16.58 15.38
C VAL A 854 -16.48 15.33 14.68
N TYR A 855 -16.84 15.17 13.42
CA TYR A 855 -16.26 14.19 12.51
C TYR A 855 -14.84 14.61 12.09
N VAL A 856 -13.87 13.72 12.29
CA VAL A 856 -12.48 13.90 11.92
C VAL A 856 -12.14 12.90 10.81
N PRO A 857 -11.96 13.35 9.55
CA PRO A 857 -11.86 12.46 8.40
C PRO A 857 -10.56 11.66 8.35
N ASP A 858 -9.47 12.19 8.91
CA ASP A 858 -8.17 11.56 8.90
C ASP A 858 -7.33 12.01 10.11
N ALA A 859 -6.28 11.25 10.40
CA ALA A 859 -5.45 11.50 11.57
C ALA A 859 -4.69 12.83 11.53
N SER A 860 -4.40 13.37 10.34
CA SER A 860 -3.68 14.64 10.20
C SER A 860 -4.53 15.85 10.62
N ARG A 861 -5.85 15.76 10.42
CA ARG A 861 -6.81 16.81 10.83
C ARG A 861 -7.08 16.82 12.33
N ALA A 862 -6.80 15.72 13.04
CA ALA A 862 -7.12 15.58 14.46
C ALA A 862 -6.51 16.67 15.34
N VAL A 863 -5.30 17.14 15.01
CA VAL A 863 -4.58 18.17 15.77
C VAL A 863 -5.28 19.51 15.65
N GLY A 864 -5.54 19.98 14.42
CA GLY A 864 -6.22 21.25 14.19
C GLY A 864 -7.60 21.29 14.85
N VAL A 865 -8.34 20.18 14.78
CA VAL A 865 -9.64 20.04 15.45
C VAL A 865 -9.50 20.13 16.98
N ALA A 866 -8.55 19.39 17.56
CA ALA A 866 -8.30 19.42 19.01
C ALA A 866 -7.88 20.82 19.50
N THR A 867 -7.00 21.50 18.76
CA THR A 867 -6.54 22.86 19.08
C THR A 867 -7.70 23.85 19.08
N SER A 868 -8.53 23.85 18.04
CA SER A 868 -9.69 24.75 17.97
C SER A 868 -10.73 24.47 19.06
N LEU A 869 -10.92 23.21 19.47
CA LEU A 869 -11.85 22.84 20.53
C LEU A 869 -11.36 23.17 21.95
N LEU A 870 -10.04 23.24 22.16
CA LEU A 870 -9.42 23.54 23.45
C LEU A 870 -9.05 25.02 23.64
N SER A 871 -8.95 25.79 22.55
CA SER A 871 -8.74 27.25 22.59
C SER A 871 -9.95 27.98 23.17
N LYS A 872 -9.71 28.92 24.10
CA LYS A 872 -10.77 29.76 24.70
C LYS A 872 -11.36 30.74 23.69
N GLU A 873 -10.59 31.16 22.70
CA GLU A 873 -10.95 32.14 21.69
C GLU A 873 -11.67 31.51 20.50
N GLN A 874 -11.25 30.30 20.08
CA GLN A 874 -11.75 29.65 18.87
C GLN A 874 -12.90 28.67 19.12
N ARG A 875 -13.01 28.07 20.31
CA ARG A 875 -13.95 26.96 20.58
C ARG A 875 -15.39 27.28 20.23
N ASP A 876 -15.90 28.44 20.67
CA ASP A 876 -17.31 28.79 20.49
C ASP A 876 -17.64 29.06 19.02
N ALA A 877 -16.76 29.79 18.33
CA ALA A 877 -16.90 30.07 16.89
C ALA A 877 -16.81 28.79 16.05
N TYR A 878 -15.86 27.90 16.36
CA TYR A 878 -15.69 26.62 15.68
C TYR A 878 -16.85 25.66 15.94
N THR A 879 -17.33 25.56 17.19
CA THR A 879 -18.47 24.71 17.53
C THR A 879 -19.75 25.21 16.83
N ALA A 880 -19.95 26.52 16.76
CA ALA A 880 -21.08 27.12 16.06
C ALA A 880 -21.04 26.85 14.55
N SER A 881 -19.86 26.92 13.92
CA SER A 881 -19.72 26.64 12.49
C SER A 881 -19.99 25.17 12.16
N VAL A 882 -19.47 24.23 12.95
CA VAL A 882 -19.73 22.78 12.79
C VAL A 882 -21.22 22.48 12.97
N ARG A 883 -21.87 23.07 13.98
CA ARG A 883 -23.32 22.90 14.18
C ARG A 883 -24.16 23.44 13.02
N ALA A 884 -23.79 24.59 12.48
CA ALA A 884 -24.46 25.17 11.31
C ALA A 884 -24.30 24.25 10.08
N GLU A 885 -23.10 23.74 9.86
CA GLU A 885 -22.82 22.77 8.79
C GLU A 885 -23.67 21.50 8.94
N TYR A 886 -23.74 20.92 10.16
CA TYR A 886 -24.52 19.70 10.40
C TYR A 886 -26.03 19.94 10.28
N ALA A 887 -26.51 21.12 10.68
CA ALA A 887 -27.90 21.52 10.48
C ALA A 887 -28.25 21.65 8.98
N GLU A 888 -27.34 22.21 8.16
CA GLU A 888 -27.51 22.29 6.72
C GLU A 888 -27.54 20.89 6.08
N ILE A 889 -26.63 20.00 6.47
CA ILE A 889 -26.59 18.60 6.01
C ILE A 889 -27.91 17.88 6.32
N ARG A 890 -28.43 18.02 7.56
CA ARG A 890 -29.71 17.44 7.96
C ARG A 890 -30.88 18.00 7.16
N THR A 891 -30.88 19.31 6.92
CA THR A 891 -31.94 20.00 6.15
C THR A 891 -31.90 19.60 4.67
N ARG A 892 -30.71 19.46 4.09
CA ARG A 892 -30.50 18.99 2.71
C ARG A 892 -30.90 17.52 2.56
N ARG A 893 -30.65 16.67 3.56
CA ARG A 893 -31.08 15.26 3.51
C ARG A 893 -32.59 15.12 3.75
N SER A 894 -33.18 15.91 4.64
CA SER A 894 -34.63 15.88 4.87
C SER A 894 -35.40 16.37 3.63
N SER A 895 -34.89 17.38 2.93
CA SER A 895 -35.44 17.82 1.64
C SER A 895 -35.25 16.79 0.52
N MET A 896 -34.14 16.05 0.50
CA MET A 896 -33.96 14.91 -0.42
C MET A 896 -34.87 13.72 -0.10
N ASN A 897 -35.15 13.44 1.17
CA ASN A 897 -36.11 12.40 1.57
C ASN A 897 -37.56 12.79 1.23
N GLN A 898 -37.91 14.09 1.27
CA GLN A 898 -39.19 14.59 0.75
C GLN A 898 -39.24 14.54 -0.78
N ALA A 899 -38.13 14.81 -1.47
CA ALA A 899 -38.03 14.66 -2.93
C ALA A 899 -38.13 13.20 -3.40
N ARG A 900 -37.82 12.22 -2.52
CA ARG A 900 -37.97 10.78 -2.77
C ARG A 900 -39.40 10.23 -2.63
N SER A 901 -40.41 11.06 -2.31
CA SER A 901 -41.81 10.63 -2.49
C SER A 901 -42.14 10.66 -3.98
N LEU A 902 -41.71 9.61 -4.70
CA LEU A 902 -42.05 9.43 -6.10
C LEU A 902 -43.56 9.20 -6.19
N VAL A 903 -44.24 9.98 -7.02
CA VAL A 903 -45.59 9.64 -7.45
C VAL A 903 -45.50 8.50 -8.47
N THR A 904 -46.57 7.72 -8.60
CA THR A 904 -46.62 6.68 -9.63
C THR A 904 -46.46 7.31 -11.01
N LEU A 905 -45.93 6.56 -11.99
CA LEU A 905 -45.74 7.07 -13.35
C LEU A 905 -47.07 7.52 -13.97
N GLU A 906 -48.17 6.82 -13.65
CA GLU A 906 -49.52 7.20 -14.08
C GLU A 906 -49.94 8.57 -13.53
N GLN A 907 -49.68 8.83 -12.24
CA GLN A 907 -49.94 10.15 -11.64
C GLN A 907 -49.04 11.25 -12.22
N ALA A 908 -47.78 10.95 -12.52
CA ALA A 908 -46.88 11.90 -13.18
C ALA A 908 -47.37 12.25 -14.60
N ARG A 909 -47.80 11.24 -15.37
CA ARG A 909 -48.34 11.42 -16.74
C ARG A 909 -49.66 12.20 -16.76
N ALA A 910 -50.42 12.18 -15.67
CA ALA A 910 -51.66 12.97 -15.53
C ALA A 910 -51.40 14.46 -15.23
N ASN A 911 -50.15 14.86 -14.95
CA ASN A 911 -49.76 16.25 -14.67
C ASN A 911 -48.65 16.76 -15.62
N PRO A 912 -48.84 16.70 -16.96
CA PRO A 912 -47.85 17.18 -17.92
C PRO A 912 -47.81 18.71 -17.96
N ILE A 913 -46.77 19.29 -18.58
CA ILE A 913 -46.75 20.74 -18.81
C ILE A 913 -47.81 21.12 -19.88
N PRO A 914 -48.70 22.09 -19.60
CA PRO A 914 -49.77 22.46 -20.52
C PRO A 914 -49.24 23.42 -21.59
N VAL A 915 -48.85 22.88 -22.75
CA VAL A 915 -48.45 23.69 -23.92
C VAL A 915 -49.67 24.02 -24.78
N THR A 916 -49.92 25.32 -24.99
CA THR A 916 -51.01 25.82 -25.85
C THR A 916 -50.57 25.87 -27.30
N TRP A 917 -50.67 24.73 -27.98
CA TRP A 917 -50.24 24.58 -29.39
C TRP A 917 -51.00 25.45 -30.39
N ASN A 918 -52.23 25.89 -30.09
CA ASN A 918 -53.01 26.77 -30.96
C ASN A 918 -52.49 28.23 -31.00
N ALA A 919 -51.58 28.59 -30.08
CA ALA A 919 -51.03 29.94 -29.97
C ALA A 919 -49.60 30.05 -30.53
N TYR A 920 -49.04 28.96 -31.06
CA TYR A 920 -47.68 28.90 -31.58
C TYR A 920 -47.62 28.03 -32.83
N GLN A 921 -47.00 28.56 -33.89
CA GLN A 921 -46.70 27.81 -35.11
C GLN A 921 -45.19 27.58 -35.16
N PRO A 922 -44.70 26.33 -35.03
CA PRO A 922 -43.29 26.02 -35.17
C PRO A 922 -42.77 26.45 -36.54
N THR A 923 -41.55 26.98 -36.58
CA THR A 923 -40.90 27.39 -37.83
C THR A 923 -40.37 26.16 -38.55
N GLU A 924 -40.80 25.97 -39.79
CA GLU A 924 -40.31 24.89 -40.65
C GLU A 924 -38.79 25.04 -40.90
N PRO A 925 -37.98 23.99 -40.70
CA PRO A 925 -36.56 23.99 -41.04
C PRO A 925 -36.33 24.27 -42.52
N GLN A 926 -35.30 25.04 -42.85
CA GLN A 926 -34.93 25.34 -44.25
C GLN A 926 -34.45 24.10 -45.01
N GLU A 927 -33.78 23.18 -44.33
CA GLU A 927 -33.25 21.95 -44.89
C GLU A 927 -33.38 20.82 -43.86
N LEU A 928 -34.11 19.76 -44.22
CA LEU A 928 -34.30 18.58 -43.40
C LEU A 928 -33.19 17.56 -43.64
N GLY A 929 -33.01 16.65 -42.69
CA GLY A 929 -32.01 15.59 -42.75
C GLY A 929 -30.71 15.97 -42.04
N ILE A 930 -29.64 15.23 -42.39
CA ILE A 930 -28.34 15.31 -41.73
C ILE A 930 -27.42 16.26 -42.50
N GLN A 931 -26.90 17.26 -41.79
CA GLN A 931 -25.92 18.23 -42.25
C GLN A 931 -24.58 17.96 -41.54
N VAL A 932 -23.51 17.76 -42.30
CA VAL A 932 -22.17 17.45 -41.77
C VAL A 932 -21.27 18.67 -41.92
N LEU A 933 -20.68 19.12 -40.81
CA LEU A 933 -19.67 20.18 -40.75
C LEU A 933 -18.32 19.54 -40.42
N GLU A 934 -17.56 19.19 -41.46
CA GLU A 934 -16.28 18.47 -41.34
C GLU A 934 -15.10 19.34 -40.90
N GLU A 935 -15.17 20.65 -41.14
CA GLU A 935 -14.12 21.59 -40.77
C GLU A 935 -14.73 22.86 -40.18
N ILE A 936 -14.68 22.98 -38.85
CA ILE A 936 -15.12 24.18 -38.14
C ILE A 936 -13.86 25.00 -37.79
N PRO A 937 -13.73 26.24 -38.30
CA PRO A 937 -12.66 27.16 -37.89
C PRO A 937 -12.69 27.38 -36.37
N LEU A 938 -11.57 27.10 -35.69
CA LEU A 938 -11.48 27.19 -34.22
C LEU A 938 -11.64 28.63 -33.71
N GLU A 939 -11.33 29.60 -34.56
CA GLU A 939 -11.53 31.04 -34.30
C GLU A 939 -13.01 31.36 -34.02
N LEU A 940 -13.94 30.62 -34.63
CA LEU A 940 -15.38 30.78 -34.41
C LEU A 940 -15.81 30.27 -33.03
N LEU A 941 -15.06 29.36 -32.43
CA LEU A 941 -15.37 28.75 -31.12
C LEU A 941 -14.87 29.60 -29.95
N HIS A 942 -13.79 30.36 -30.14
CA HIS A 942 -13.14 31.15 -29.09
C HIS A 942 -14.09 32.07 -28.29
N PRO A 943 -15.05 32.82 -28.91
CA PRO A 943 -15.96 33.68 -28.16
C PRO A 943 -16.95 32.92 -27.25
N TYR A 944 -17.13 31.62 -27.46
CA TYR A 944 -18.09 30.78 -26.74
C TYR A 944 -17.46 30.00 -25.59
N ILE A 945 -16.16 30.19 -25.33
CA ILE A 945 -15.49 29.55 -24.19
C ILE A 945 -15.99 30.19 -22.89
N ASP A 946 -16.59 29.38 -22.02
CA ASP A 946 -16.87 29.78 -20.64
C ASP A 946 -15.62 29.61 -19.77
N TRP A 947 -14.91 30.72 -19.59
CA TRP A 947 -13.70 30.78 -18.78
C TRP A 947 -13.93 30.48 -17.30
N THR A 948 -15.17 30.51 -16.81
CA THR A 948 -15.48 30.14 -15.41
C THR A 948 -15.09 28.70 -15.14
N PHE A 949 -15.46 27.77 -16.03
CA PHE A 949 -15.13 26.36 -15.87
C PHE A 949 -13.63 26.09 -16.08
N PHE A 950 -12.97 26.87 -16.92
CA PHE A 950 -11.52 26.82 -17.07
C PHE A 950 -10.80 27.13 -15.74
N PHE A 951 -11.18 28.19 -15.03
CA PHE A 951 -10.60 28.49 -13.71
C PHE A 951 -10.92 27.41 -12.67
N ILE A 952 -12.14 26.86 -12.67
CA ILE A 952 -12.53 25.76 -11.78
C ILE A 952 -11.63 24.53 -12.00
N ALA A 953 -11.34 24.17 -13.25
CA ALA A 953 -10.46 23.05 -13.58
C ALA A 953 -9.03 23.24 -13.04
N TRP A 954 -8.56 24.50 -12.99
CA TRP A 954 -7.28 24.89 -12.38
C TRP A 954 -7.38 25.19 -10.88
N GLN A 955 -8.47 24.77 -10.22
CA GLN A 955 -8.76 24.96 -8.80
C GLN A 955 -8.85 26.43 -8.34
N LEU A 956 -8.94 27.37 -9.26
CA LEU A 956 -9.22 28.78 -8.99
C LEU A 956 -10.74 28.99 -8.93
N LYS A 957 -11.32 28.74 -7.75
CA LYS A 957 -12.76 28.92 -7.52
C LYS A 957 -13.16 30.40 -7.57
N GLY A 958 -13.93 30.77 -8.59
CA GLY A 958 -14.52 32.10 -8.78
C GLY A 958 -15.22 32.21 -10.14
N ARG A 959 -16.18 33.13 -10.27
CA ARG A 959 -16.91 33.35 -11.53
C ARG A 959 -16.14 34.29 -12.45
N TYR A 960 -16.00 33.97 -13.74
CA TYR A 960 -15.43 34.91 -14.71
C TYR A 960 -16.47 35.98 -15.11
N PRO A 961 -16.10 37.27 -15.26
CA PRO A 961 -14.76 37.85 -15.10
C PRO A 961 -14.41 38.30 -13.68
N GLN A 962 -15.32 38.16 -12.70
CA GLN A 962 -15.14 38.65 -11.32
C GLN A 962 -13.87 38.12 -10.63
N ILE A 963 -13.49 36.88 -10.90
CA ILE A 963 -12.27 36.25 -10.37
C ILE A 963 -10.99 37.01 -10.74
N LEU A 964 -10.98 37.78 -11.83
CA LEU A 964 -9.82 38.56 -12.24
C LEU A 964 -9.52 39.72 -11.28
N ASP A 965 -10.55 40.23 -10.61
CA ASP A 965 -10.46 41.36 -9.67
C ASP A 965 -10.49 40.91 -8.20
N ASP A 966 -10.39 39.59 -7.97
CA ASP A 966 -10.28 39.02 -6.63
C ASP A 966 -8.96 39.45 -5.96
N SER A 967 -9.03 39.85 -4.69
CA SER A 967 -7.90 40.41 -3.94
C SER A 967 -6.79 39.40 -3.66
N GLU A 968 -7.10 38.11 -3.59
CA GLU A 968 -6.13 37.05 -3.30
C GLU A 968 -5.73 36.31 -4.58
N LYS A 969 -6.70 36.04 -5.46
CA LYS A 969 -6.54 35.14 -6.61
C LYS A 969 -6.42 35.88 -7.94
N GLY A 970 -6.77 37.17 -7.98
CA GLY A 970 -6.88 37.93 -9.23
C GLY A 970 -5.58 38.02 -10.02
N GLN A 971 -4.42 38.08 -9.35
CA GLN A 971 -3.12 38.12 -10.02
C GLN A 971 -2.82 36.81 -10.76
N GLU A 972 -2.98 35.66 -10.09
CA GLU A 972 -2.76 34.35 -10.71
C GLU A 972 -3.84 34.03 -11.75
N ALA A 973 -5.09 34.43 -11.53
CA ALA A 973 -6.16 34.29 -12.51
C ALA A 973 -5.88 35.08 -13.82
N ARG A 974 -5.37 36.31 -13.71
CA ARG A 974 -4.95 37.10 -14.89
C ARG A 974 -3.76 36.48 -15.61
N LYS A 975 -2.79 35.92 -14.87
CA LYS A 975 -1.62 35.25 -15.45
C LYS A 975 -2.04 33.98 -16.20
N LEU A 976 -2.81 33.11 -15.55
CA LEU A 976 -3.31 31.88 -16.15
C LEU A 976 -4.16 32.15 -17.40
N LEU A 977 -5.03 33.16 -17.36
CA LEU A 977 -5.82 33.55 -18.53
C LEU A 977 -4.94 33.99 -19.70
N ARG A 978 -3.88 34.78 -19.43
CA ARG A 978 -2.94 35.24 -20.46
C ARG A 978 -2.21 34.06 -21.10
N ASP A 979 -1.73 33.12 -20.29
CA ASP A 979 -1.02 31.93 -20.76
C ASP A 979 -1.95 31.04 -21.59
N ALA A 980 -3.19 30.85 -21.13
CA ALA A 980 -4.21 30.10 -21.85
C ALA A 980 -4.59 30.74 -23.19
N GLN A 981 -4.75 32.07 -23.24
CA GLN A 981 -5.03 32.81 -24.48
C GLN A 981 -3.86 32.71 -25.46
N ALA A 982 -2.62 32.82 -24.98
CA ALA A 982 -1.43 32.66 -25.82
C ALA A 982 -1.34 31.24 -26.41
N MET A 983 -1.61 30.22 -25.58
CA MET A 983 -1.63 28.83 -26.03
C MET A 983 -2.78 28.57 -27.03
N LEU A 984 -3.98 29.11 -26.78
CA LEU A 984 -5.12 28.99 -27.68
C LEU A 984 -4.86 29.66 -29.04
N GLN A 985 -4.18 30.81 -29.03
CA GLN A 985 -3.75 31.48 -30.26
C GLN A 985 -2.76 30.62 -31.04
N LYS A 986 -1.77 30.02 -30.37
CA LYS A 986 -0.80 29.12 -31.00
C LYS A 986 -1.46 27.88 -31.58
N LEU A 987 -2.33 27.24 -30.80
CA LEU A 987 -3.13 26.07 -31.18
C LEU A 987 -3.96 26.33 -32.43
N THR A 988 -4.57 27.52 -32.51
CA THR A 988 -5.39 27.95 -33.63
C THR A 988 -4.54 28.25 -34.88
N THR A 989 -3.45 29.01 -34.72
CA THR A 989 -2.55 29.40 -35.82
C THR A 989 -1.84 28.20 -36.43
N GLU A 990 -1.37 27.29 -35.59
CA GLU A 990 -0.63 26.08 -35.99
C GLU A 990 -1.56 24.89 -36.28
N LYS A 991 -2.89 25.06 -36.15
CA LYS A 991 -3.92 24.05 -36.41
C LYS A 991 -3.67 22.71 -35.74
N TRP A 992 -3.37 22.73 -34.43
CA TRP A 992 -3.03 21.51 -33.68
C TRP A 992 -4.16 20.50 -33.57
N LEU A 993 -5.41 20.96 -33.67
CA LEU A 993 -6.60 20.11 -33.58
C LEU A 993 -7.68 20.57 -34.55
N GLN A 994 -8.65 19.70 -34.79
CA GLN A 994 -9.84 19.98 -35.59
C GLN A 994 -11.11 19.89 -34.74
N ALA A 995 -12.14 20.62 -35.16
CA ALA A 995 -13.50 20.54 -34.64
C ALA A 995 -14.46 20.15 -35.76
N ARG A 996 -15.40 19.26 -35.43
CA ARG A 996 -16.44 18.74 -36.34
C ARG A 996 -17.80 18.78 -35.66
N ALA A 997 -18.84 18.95 -36.44
CA ALA A 997 -20.21 18.79 -35.96
C ALA A 997 -21.09 18.10 -37.00
N ILE A 998 -22.10 17.41 -36.53
CA ILE A 998 -23.18 16.87 -37.33
C ILE A 998 -24.47 17.40 -36.73
N ILE A 999 -25.36 17.90 -37.57
CA ILE A 999 -26.68 18.41 -37.20
C ILE A 999 -27.71 17.57 -37.95
N GLY A 1000 -28.79 17.17 -37.29
CA GLY A 1000 -29.90 16.45 -37.89
C GLY A 1000 -31.22 17.15 -37.57
N LEU A 1001 -31.96 17.56 -38.60
CA LEU A 1001 -33.27 18.19 -38.45
C LEU A 1001 -34.34 17.27 -39.03
N PHE A 1002 -35.26 16.79 -38.19
CA PHE A 1002 -36.22 15.76 -38.58
C PHE A 1002 -37.66 16.15 -38.22
N PRO A 1003 -38.65 15.82 -39.07
CA PRO A 1003 -40.05 15.94 -38.68
C PRO A 1003 -40.31 15.07 -37.46
N ALA A 1004 -41.01 15.63 -36.47
CA ALA A 1004 -41.19 14.99 -35.17
C ALA A 1004 -42.63 15.11 -34.69
N ALA A 1005 -43.03 14.15 -33.84
CA ALA A 1005 -44.25 14.26 -33.07
C ALA A 1005 -44.12 13.54 -31.73
N SER A 1006 -44.70 14.11 -30.67
CA SER A 1006 -44.75 13.44 -29.37
C SER A 1006 -45.76 12.29 -29.36
N ALA A 1007 -45.42 11.25 -28.60
CA ALA A 1007 -46.22 10.06 -28.36
C ALA A 1007 -46.10 9.66 -26.87
N GLY A 1008 -46.87 10.33 -26.01
CA GLY A 1008 -46.77 10.15 -24.56
C GLY A 1008 -45.49 10.76 -24.01
N ASP A 1009 -44.60 9.93 -23.45
CA ASP A 1009 -43.29 10.37 -22.95
C ASP A 1009 -42.19 10.28 -24.02
N ASP A 1010 -42.53 9.79 -25.22
CA ASP A 1010 -41.58 9.57 -26.30
C ASP A 1010 -41.75 10.60 -27.42
N ILE A 1011 -40.73 10.74 -28.27
CA ILE A 1011 -40.79 11.51 -29.52
C ILE A 1011 -40.52 10.55 -30.69
N HIS A 1012 -41.44 10.48 -31.65
CA HIS A 1012 -41.23 9.81 -32.92
C HIS A 1012 -40.59 10.78 -33.92
N LEU A 1013 -39.45 10.37 -34.50
CA LEU A 1013 -38.88 11.02 -35.67
C LEU A 1013 -39.31 10.31 -36.94
N TYR A 1014 -39.57 11.07 -38.00
CA TYR A 1014 -39.99 10.55 -39.29
C TYR A 1014 -38.91 10.70 -40.34
N THR A 1015 -38.96 9.84 -41.36
CA THR A 1015 -38.02 9.87 -42.48
C THR A 1015 -38.20 11.12 -43.36
N ASP A 1016 -39.43 11.65 -43.45
CA ASP A 1016 -39.79 12.84 -44.23
C ASP A 1016 -41.07 13.53 -43.71
N GLU A 1017 -41.47 14.62 -44.37
CA GLU A 1017 -42.67 15.41 -44.02
C GLU A 1017 -44.00 14.65 -44.17
N THR A 1018 -44.02 13.51 -44.87
CA THR A 1018 -45.25 12.70 -44.98
C THR A 1018 -45.61 12.07 -43.63
N ARG A 1019 -44.64 11.89 -42.74
CA ARG A 1019 -44.79 11.32 -41.39
C ARG A 1019 -45.48 9.95 -41.38
N THR A 1020 -45.29 9.21 -42.47
CA THR A 1020 -45.85 7.86 -42.67
C THR A 1020 -44.95 6.78 -42.08
N GLU A 1021 -43.63 6.94 -42.20
CA GLU A 1021 -42.62 6.00 -41.71
C GLU A 1021 -41.81 6.63 -40.55
N ILE A 1022 -41.76 5.92 -39.42
CA ILE A 1022 -40.97 6.31 -38.24
C ILE A 1022 -39.51 5.92 -38.49
N LEU A 1023 -38.62 6.91 -38.47
CA LEU A 1023 -37.18 6.72 -38.55
C LEU A 1023 -36.62 6.12 -37.25
N THR A 1024 -36.98 6.70 -36.11
CA THR A 1024 -36.60 6.22 -34.78
C THR A 1024 -37.47 6.86 -33.69
N THR A 1025 -37.40 6.33 -32.48
CA THR A 1025 -38.09 6.85 -31.30
C THR A 1025 -37.08 7.28 -30.24
N PHE A 1026 -37.21 8.52 -29.77
CA PHE A 1026 -36.50 9.02 -28.60
C PHE A 1026 -37.34 8.81 -27.35
N HIS A 1027 -36.79 8.09 -26.39
CA HIS A 1027 -37.42 7.83 -25.10
C HIS A 1027 -36.94 8.84 -24.05
N PHE A 1028 -37.88 9.50 -23.37
CA PHE A 1028 -37.55 10.47 -22.33
C PHE A 1028 -38.17 10.08 -20.99
N LEU A 1029 -37.45 10.44 -19.92
CA LEU A 1029 -37.92 10.21 -18.56
C LEU A 1029 -38.80 11.38 -18.09
N ARG A 1030 -39.99 11.06 -17.60
CA ARG A 1030 -40.87 12.03 -16.94
C ARG A 1030 -40.43 12.21 -15.49
N LYS A 1031 -40.40 13.46 -15.00
CA LYS A 1031 -40.13 13.71 -13.57
C LYS A 1031 -41.21 13.06 -12.70
N GLN A 1032 -40.85 12.14 -11.81
CA GLN A 1032 -41.79 11.47 -10.90
C GLN A 1032 -41.76 12.01 -9.46
N ASN A 1033 -40.96 13.03 -9.18
CA ASN A 1033 -41.00 13.69 -7.87
C ASN A 1033 -42.36 14.38 -7.70
N ARG A 1034 -42.93 14.34 -6.49
CA ARG A 1034 -44.16 15.07 -6.18
C ARG A 1034 -43.92 16.57 -6.37
N GLN A 1035 -44.64 17.18 -7.30
CA GLN A 1035 -44.48 18.59 -7.63
C GLN A 1035 -45.29 19.48 -6.66
N PRO A 1036 -44.78 20.67 -6.28
CA PRO A 1036 -45.58 21.66 -5.57
C PRO A 1036 -46.83 22.05 -6.36
N THR A 1037 -47.89 22.49 -5.66
CA THR A 1037 -49.12 22.96 -6.31
C THR A 1037 -48.81 24.07 -7.32
N GLY A 1038 -49.16 23.86 -8.60
CA GLY A 1038 -48.87 24.78 -9.71
C GLY A 1038 -47.58 24.47 -10.49
N SER A 1039 -46.87 23.39 -10.16
CA SER A 1039 -45.74 22.85 -10.94
C SER A 1039 -46.10 21.52 -11.61
N TYR A 1040 -45.40 21.19 -12.71
CA TYR A 1040 -45.73 20.06 -13.59
C TYR A 1040 -44.67 18.96 -13.52
N ASN A 1041 -45.12 17.72 -13.77
CA ASN A 1041 -44.26 16.56 -13.93
C ASN A 1041 -43.82 16.50 -15.39
N ASP A 1042 -42.94 17.42 -15.78
CA ASP A 1042 -42.52 17.65 -17.16
C ASP A 1042 -41.66 16.52 -17.74
N CYS A 1043 -41.81 16.32 -19.05
CA CYS A 1043 -41.01 15.46 -19.90
C CYS A 1043 -40.56 16.26 -21.13
N LEU A 1044 -39.39 15.95 -21.70
CA LEU A 1044 -38.93 16.61 -22.93
C LEU A 1044 -39.91 16.44 -24.11
N ALA A 1045 -40.63 15.31 -24.15
CA ALA A 1045 -41.68 15.05 -25.15
C ALA A 1045 -42.86 16.03 -25.07
N ASP A 1046 -43.11 16.65 -23.91
CA ASP A 1046 -44.23 17.58 -23.76
C ASP A 1046 -44.04 18.88 -24.58
N PHE A 1047 -42.80 19.17 -24.97
CA PHE A 1047 -42.42 20.36 -25.75
C PHE A 1047 -42.39 20.11 -27.26
N VAL A 1048 -42.89 18.96 -27.73
CA VAL A 1048 -43.06 18.66 -29.17
C VAL A 1048 -44.52 18.38 -29.49
N ALA A 1049 -45.02 18.94 -30.57
CA ALA A 1049 -46.44 18.84 -30.91
C ALA A 1049 -46.87 17.37 -31.13
N PRO A 1050 -48.04 16.95 -30.63
CA PRO A 1050 -48.52 15.58 -30.77
C PRO A 1050 -49.04 15.28 -32.19
N LYS A 1051 -49.02 13.99 -32.58
CA LYS A 1051 -49.52 13.52 -33.88
C LYS A 1051 -51.05 13.47 -33.95
N LEU A 1052 -51.72 14.63 -33.93
CA LEU A 1052 -53.18 14.74 -34.02
C LEU A 1052 -53.56 15.87 -34.99
N ALA A 1053 -54.64 15.67 -35.77
CA ALA A 1053 -55.04 16.56 -36.86
C ALA A 1053 -55.31 18.04 -36.46
N ASN A 1054 -55.43 18.31 -35.17
CA ASN A 1054 -55.73 19.64 -34.62
C ASN A 1054 -54.49 20.35 -34.03
N TYR A 1055 -53.29 19.79 -34.20
CA TYR A 1055 -52.03 20.34 -33.67
C TYR A 1055 -51.09 20.72 -34.82
N PRO A 1056 -50.22 21.73 -34.63
CA PRO A 1056 -49.27 22.15 -35.64
C PRO A 1056 -48.22 21.06 -35.94
N LEU A 1057 -47.63 21.13 -37.13
CA LEU A 1057 -46.46 20.34 -37.48
C LEU A 1057 -45.24 20.85 -36.71
N ASP A 1058 -44.39 19.93 -36.25
CA ASP A 1058 -43.21 20.22 -35.43
C ASP A 1058 -41.99 19.39 -35.84
N TRP A 1059 -40.81 19.78 -35.38
CA TRP A 1059 -39.51 19.23 -35.76
C TRP A 1059 -38.59 19.10 -34.56
N LEU A 1060 -37.73 18.07 -34.59
CA LEU A 1060 -36.68 17.91 -33.60
C LEU A 1060 -35.31 18.14 -34.26
N GLY A 1061 -34.52 19.01 -33.64
CA GLY A 1061 -33.11 19.17 -33.96
C GLY A 1061 -32.24 18.31 -33.05
N THR A 1062 -31.30 17.60 -33.66
CA THR A 1062 -30.27 16.81 -32.99
C THR A 1062 -28.91 17.32 -33.44
N PHE A 1063 -27.91 17.25 -32.58
CA PHE A 1063 -26.54 17.55 -32.96
C PHE A 1063 -25.55 16.71 -32.18
N ALA A 1064 -24.40 16.46 -32.79
CA ALA A 1064 -23.23 15.91 -32.15
C ALA A 1064 -22.03 16.77 -32.55
N CYS A 1065 -21.26 17.24 -31.57
CA CYS A 1065 -20.05 18.02 -31.81
C CYS A 1065 -18.85 17.36 -31.17
N THR A 1066 -17.68 17.55 -31.77
CA THR A 1066 -16.41 17.09 -31.24
C THR A 1066 -15.33 18.10 -31.56
N ALA A 1067 -14.38 18.26 -30.64
CA ALA A 1067 -13.19 19.08 -30.77
C ALA A 1067 -12.02 18.33 -30.14
N GLY A 1068 -10.82 18.53 -30.68
CA GLY A 1068 -9.60 17.85 -30.19
C GLY A 1068 -9.09 16.75 -31.11
N ILE A 1069 -9.69 16.55 -32.29
CA ILE A 1069 -9.22 15.57 -33.26
C ILE A 1069 -7.81 15.95 -33.70
N GLY A 1070 -6.84 15.04 -33.52
CA GLY A 1070 -5.43 15.23 -33.90
C GLY A 1070 -4.51 15.71 -32.77
N ILE A 1071 -5.05 15.97 -31.57
CA ILE A 1071 -4.27 16.51 -30.44
C ILE A 1071 -3.17 15.55 -29.93
N ASP A 1072 -3.36 14.24 -30.10
CA ASP A 1072 -2.46 13.18 -29.60
C ASP A 1072 -1.00 13.38 -30.05
N LYS A 1073 -0.81 13.85 -31.28
CA LYS A 1073 0.53 14.11 -31.81
C LYS A 1073 1.27 15.18 -31.00
N LYS A 1074 0.58 16.27 -30.63
CA LYS A 1074 1.17 17.34 -29.82
C LYS A 1074 1.36 16.93 -28.35
N LEU A 1075 0.47 16.11 -27.81
CA LEU A 1075 0.65 15.54 -26.47
C LEU A 1075 1.89 14.64 -26.40
N ALA A 1076 2.15 13.83 -27.43
CA ALA A 1076 3.35 13.01 -27.52
C ALA A 1076 4.63 13.86 -27.62
N GLU A 1077 4.61 14.94 -28.40
CA GLU A 1077 5.75 15.89 -28.49
C GLU A 1077 6.05 16.53 -27.12
N PHE A 1078 5.03 17.03 -26.39
CA PHE A 1078 5.25 17.59 -25.06
C PHE A 1078 5.73 16.56 -24.02
N THR A 1079 5.34 15.30 -24.17
CA THR A 1079 5.78 14.21 -23.28
C THR A 1079 7.24 13.84 -23.53
N ALA A 1080 7.74 14.00 -24.76
CA ALA A 1080 9.15 13.77 -25.09
C ALA A 1080 10.07 14.93 -24.65
N ASP A 1081 9.50 16.14 -24.52
CA ASP A 1081 10.21 17.34 -24.04
C ASP A 1081 10.26 17.44 -22.50
N LEU A 1082 9.45 16.65 -21.79
CA LEU A 1082 9.41 16.51 -20.32
C LEU A 1082 10.34 15.38 -19.86
#